data_AF-A0A544YUS8-F1
#
_entry.id   AF-A0A544YUS8-F1
#
_cell.length_a   1.000
_cell.length_b   1.000
_cell.length_c   1.000
_cell.angle_alpha   90.00
_cell.angle_beta   90.00
_cell.angle_gamma   90.00
#
_symmetry.space_group_name_H-M   'P 1'
#
loop_
_entity.id
_entity.type
_entity.pdbx_description
1 polymer ?
#
loop_
_entity_poly.entity_id
_entity_poly.type
_entity_poly.pdbx_seq_one_letter_code
_entity_poly.pdbx_strand_id
1 'polypeptide(L)'
;MTGTDFADWLRGRSDELLQALVAARPELVTPVPAHIDGLAARASSPSAIGRALDRLDRFTLAVLETLALRPGPADRGTLLPLLRRAVPADHDDKAVASALDAALDVLTTRALVYGTADALLPAPGVAEALEPPASLGPPAAEVFRHHPPERLDVLLGDIDPAYEGGGHTDGGHTDGGRPARERLAALLADAATVARLVGEVSPQAQTALNELVWGPASGRLPNARREVDAASAQSPIEQLLARGLLGATGEETVALPREVALVLREGRVHRDLSPGPPALEGSVRDQDLADRTAAGQAFTFVRMVEELCELWSVDPPGVLRAGGLAIRDLRRTAQLLDLPEWAAGLVVEVAHAAGLVAAGEGEWLPTGGYDGWRIKATEDRWAVLADAWAAMERAPGLIGERDDRDRPMNALHPDLRRPGAAQTRARALAVLESAPPGLAPTPESVLARLAWEQPRRRPALRDRLVRFALREAEHIGVTGLGVPSSHGRAVARGDGAAAGLLGPLLPEAVDHVLLQADLTAVAPGPLTTDLGRRLALMADVESKGAATVYRFSEQSVRRALDAGHSADDLLTVLERHSATPVPQPLRYLVTDVARRHGRIRVGTASAYIRCDDPALLDEVLADKRAHLLRLRRLAPTVLASKTSRAALVDSLRAMGYAPVAESLEGDVVVARADARRTEGQLAARVTANTAPDPEVVAAAVRAMRAGDSRRRPVEAPEGQVPRSPATATISALQDAIRQGSRVWIGYLDSQGHATSRILEPARMEGGYLTAYDETRATVHRFALHRITGIAEIGR
;
A
#
# COMPACT_ATOMS: atom_id res chain seq x y z
N MET A 1 32.69 9.37 -34.17
CA MET A 1 31.34 8.97 -34.63
C MET A 1 30.35 9.57 -33.64
N THR A 2 29.35 10.31 -34.14
CA THR A 2 28.36 11.00 -33.30
C THR A 2 27.50 9.99 -32.54
N GLY A 3 27.46 10.10 -31.21
CA GLY A 3 26.52 9.31 -30.42
C GLY A 3 25.09 9.65 -30.83
N THR A 4 24.27 8.63 -31.04
CA THR A 4 22.84 8.78 -31.35
C THR A 4 22.18 9.61 -30.24
N ASP A 5 21.47 10.68 -30.57
CA ASP A 5 20.72 11.42 -29.55
C ASP A 5 19.68 10.49 -28.89
N PHE A 6 19.44 10.66 -27.59
CA PHE A 6 18.53 9.81 -26.82
C PHE A 6 17.09 9.91 -27.35
N ALA A 7 16.68 11.09 -27.82
CA ALA A 7 15.37 11.29 -28.46
C ALA A 7 15.29 10.58 -29.84
N ASP A 8 16.35 10.64 -30.64
CA ASP A 8 16.42 9.92 -31.92
C ASP A 8 16.47 8.40 -31.73
N TRP A 9 17.15 7.91 -30.69
CA TRP A 9 17.14 6.49 -30.34
C TRP A 9 15.74 6.02 -29.93
N LEU A 10 15.02 6.79 -29.10
CA LEU A 10 13.61 6.49 -28.76
C LEU A 10 12.71 6.51 -30.00
N ARG A 11 12.93 7.47 -30.92
CA ARG A 11 12.22 7.58 -32.21
C ARG A 11 12.45 6.37 -33.11
N GLY A 12 13.65 5.81 -33.12
CA GLY A 12 14.02 4.62 -33.88
C GLY A 12 13.51 3.27 -33.35
N ARG A 13 12.92 3.22 -32.15
CA ARG A 13 12.35 1.96 -31.61
C ARG A 13 11.05 1.59 -32.32
N SER A 14 10.62 0.33 -32.24
CA SER A 14 9.29 -0.09 -32.71
C SER A 14 8.18 0.32 -31.72
N ASP A 15 6.92 0.24 -32.15
CA ASP A 15 5.78 0.58 -31.29
C ASP A 15 5.60 -0.41 -30.14
N GLU A 16 5.93 -1.68 -30.32
CA GLU A 16 5.92 -2.70 -29.26
C GLU A 16 6.94 -2.35 -28.17
N LEU A 17 8.13 -1.88 -28.55
CA LEU A 17 9.17 -1.45 -27.61
C LEU A 17 8.80 -0.16 -26.86
N LEU A 18 8.10 0.77 -27.52
CA LEU A 18 7.54 1.96 -26.86
C LEU A 18 6.37 1.59 -25.92
N GLN A 19 5.53 0.63 -26.30
CA GLN A 19 4.47 0.11 -25.43
C GLN A 19 5.07 -0.58 -24.20
N ALA A 20 6.10 -1.41 -24.36
CA ALA A 20 6.82 -2.04 -23.25
C ALA A 20 7.46 -1.01 -22.30
N LEU A 21 8.08 0.05 -22.82
CA LEU A 21 8.59 1.17 -22.03
C LEU A 21 7.48 1.84 -21.21
N VAL A 22 6.34 2.14 -21.85
CA VAL A 22 5.20 2.82 -21.20
C VAL A 22 4.53 1.92 -20.16
N ALA A 23 4.40 0.62 -20.41
CA ALA A 23 3.88 -0.34 -19.45
C ALA A 23 4.81 -0.51 -18.23
N ALA A 24 6.14 -0.48 -18.44
CA ALA A 24 7.13 -0.55 -17.36
C ALA A 24 7.29 0.79 -16.58
N ARG A 25 6.95 1.92 -17.22
CA ARG A 25 7.05 3.29 -16.68
C ARG A 25 5.77 4.11 -16.95
N PRO A 26 4.61 3.73 -16.37
CA PRO A 26 3.33 4.40 -16.61
C PRO A 26 3.33 5.88 -16.21
N GLU A 27 4.22 6.28 -15.31
CA GLU A 27 4.44 7.68 -14.93
C GLU A 27 4.88 8.59 -16.11
N LEU A 28 5.41 8.04 -17.20
CA LEU A 28 5.85 8.83 -18.35
C LEU A 28 4.70 9.36 -19.22
N VAL A 29 3.55 8.70 -19.19
CA VAL A 29 2.36 9.01 -20.02
C VAL A 29 1.19 9.59 -19.23
N THR A 30 1.43 10.06 -18.00
CA THR A 30 0.40 10.66 -17.15
C THR A 30 0.72 12.13 -16.87
N PRO A 31 0.16 13.10 -17.62
CA PRO A 31 -0.66 12.98 -18.84
C PRO A 31 0.19 12.67 -20.09
N VAL A 32 -0.39 12.12 -21.17
CA VAL A 32 0.37 11.68 -22.37
C VAL A 32 1.18 12.85 -22.99
N PRO A 33 2.48 12.70 -23.31
CA PRO A 33 3.26 13.75 -23.95
C PRO A 33 2.90 13.89 -25.43
N ALA A 34 3.17 15.07 -26.01
CA ALA A 34 2.73 15.40 -27.37
C ALA A 34 3.52 14.72 -28.50
N HIS A 35 4.80 14.37 -28.25
CA HIS A 35 5.73 13.76 -29.21
C HIS A 35 6.86 13.07 -28.44
N ILE A 36 7.71 12.32 -29.16
CA ILE A 36 8.76 11.47 -28.56
C ILE A 36 9.83 12.27 -27.81
N ASP A 37 10.15 13.50 -28.22
CA ASP A 37 11.08 14.35 -27.45
C ASP A 37 10.51 14.72 -26.06
N GLY A 38 9.19 14.89 -25.97
CA GLY A 38 8.49 15.09 -24.69
C GLY A 38 8.48 13.83 -23.81
N LEU A 39 8.49 12.64 -24.42
CA LEU A 39 8.72 11.37 -23.71
C LEU A 39 10.17 11.28 -23.22
N ALA A 40 11.15 11.61 -24.07
CA ALA A 40 12.58 11.60 -23.75
C ALA A 40 12.91 12.53 -22.57
N ALA A 41 12.49 13.80 -22.64
CA ALA A 41 12.71 14.79 -21.59
C ALA A 41 12.13 14.36 -20.23
N ARG A 42 10.98 13.66 -20.22
CA ARG A 42 10.40 13.09 -19.01
C ARG A 42 11.14 11.85 -18.53
N ALA A 43 11.52 10.95 -19.44
CA ALA A 43 12.26 9.73 -19.13
C ALA A 43 13.61 10.03 -18.46
N SER A 44 14.25 11.13 -18.88
CA SER A 44 15.49 11.70 -18.34
C SER A 44 15.32 12.56 -17.08
N SER A 45 14.09 12.81 -16.60
CA SER A 45 13.90 13.63 -15.40
C SER A 45 14.31 12.87 -14.12
N PRO A 46 14.99 13.51 -13.15
CA PRO A 46 15.50 12.82 -11.95
C PRO A 46 14.43 12.03 -11.16
N SER A 47 13.21 12.56 -11.08
CA SER A 47 12.08 11.90 -10.38
C SER A 47 11.49 10.71 -11.14
N ALA A 48 11.60 10.69 -12.48
CA ALA A 48 11.20 9.54 -13.28
C ALA A 48 12.30 8.47 -13.32
N ILE A 49 13.57 8.87 -13.29
CA ILE A 49 14.70 7.93 -13.18
C ILE A 49 14.72 7.29 -11.80
N GLY A 50 14.64 8.05 -10.71
CA GLY A 50 14.61 7.51 -9.35
C GLY A 50 13.53 6.44 -9.15
N ARG A 51 12.31 6.69 -9.62
CA ARG A 51 11.20 5.71 -9.59
C ARG A 51 11.46 4.46 -10.43
N ALA A 52 12.21 4.56 -11.53
CA ALA A 52 12.58 3.41 -12.35
C ALA A 52 13.73 2.59 -11.72
N LEU A 53 14.68 3.27 -11.06
CA LEU A 53 15.79 2.67 -10.31
C LEU A 53 15.29 1.95 -9.04
N ASP A 54 14.27 2.49 -8.35
CA ASP A 54 13.58 1.86 -7.20
C ASP A 54 12.85 0.55 -7.55
N ARG A 55 12.72 0.23 -8.85
CA ARG A 55 12.10 -0.99 -9.39
C ARG A 55 13.14 -1.96 -9.98
N LEU A 56 14.45 -1.71 -9.87
CA LEU A 56 15.51 -2.61 -10.32
C LEU A 56 15.95 -3.52 -9.17
N ASP A 57 16.26 -4.78 -9.47
CA ASP A 57 16.97 -5.67 -8.56
C ASP A 57 18.46 -5.27 -8.44
N ARG A 58 19.18 -5.92 -7.51
CA ARG A 58 20.58 -5.63 -7.21
C ARG A 58 21.53 -5.95 -8.35
N PHE A 59 21.26 -6.97 -9.16
CA PHE A 59 22.11 -7.30 -10.31
C PHE A 59 21.92 -6.29 -11.43
N THR A 60 20.68 -6.01 -11.81
CA THR A 60 20.34 -5.03 -12.84
C THR A 60 20.79 -3.62 -12.47
N LEU A 61 20.70 -3.23 -11.19
CA LEU A 61 21.29 -1.98 -10.69
C LEU A 61 22.82 -2.00 -10.80
N ALA A 62 23.48 -3.09 -10.40
CA ALA A 62 24.94 -3.21 -10.46
C ALA A 62 25.49 -3.14 -11.90
N VAL A 63 24.77 -3.67 -12.88
CA VAL A 63 25.06 -3.52 -14.32
C VAL A 63 25.03 -2.04 -14.73
N LEU A 64 23.99 -1.31 -14.33
CA LEU A 64 23.84 0.11 -14.63
C LEU A 64 24.90 0.97 -13.93
N GLU A 65 25.21 0.70 -12.67
CA GLU A 65 26.28 1.35 -11.91
C GLU A 65 27.64 1.12 -12.60
N THR A 66 27.92 -0.11 -13.04
CA THR A 66 29.16 -0.45 -13.76
C THR A 66 29.27 0.27 -15.11
N LEU A 67 28.15 0.40 -15.85
CA LEU A 67 28.11 1.16 -17.09
C LEU A 67 28.28 2.67 -16.84
N ALA A 68 27.62 3.24 -15.83
CA ALA A 68 27.70 4.66 -15.49
C ALA A 68 29.08 5.11 -14.98
N LEU A 69 29.92 4.18 -14.52
CA LEU A 69 31.31 4.44 -14.15
C LEU A 69 32.26 4.58 -15.36
N ARG A 70 31.82 4.26 -16.58
CA ARG A 70 32.65 4.32 -17.80
C ARG A 70 32.63 5.73 -18.43
N PRO A 71 33.76 6.20 -18.98
CA PRO A 71 33.85 7.52 -19.64
C PRO A 71 33.28 7.54 -21.08
N GLY A 72 32.70 6.44 -21.55
CA GLY A 72 32.23 6.27 -22.93
C GLY A 72 31.41 4.99 -23.08
N PRO A 73 30.95 4.68 -24.31
CA PRO A 73 30.10 3.52 -24.56
C PRO A 73 30.82 2.21 -24.21
N ALA A 74 30.05 1.22 -23.77
CA ALA A 74 30.55 -0.12 -23.49
C ALA A 74 29.65 -1.19 -24.14
N ASP A 75 30.25 -2.31 -24.48
CA ASP A 75 29.58 -3.51 -24.97
C ASP A 75 29.44 -4.57 -23.88
N ARG A 76 28.74 -5.65 -24.21
CA ARG A 76 28.63 -6.85 -23.37
C ARG A 76 30.00 -7.44 -23.00
N GLY A 77 30.96 -7.47 -23.93
CA GLY A 77 32.31 -8.00 -23.71
C GLY A 77 33.11 -7.22 -22.69
N THR A 78 32.90 -5.90 -22.59
CA THR A 78 33.51 -5.04 -21.56
C THR A 78 32.83 -5.18 -20.20
N LEU A 79 31.51 -5.31 -20.15
CA LEU A 79 30.75 -5.35 -18.88
C LEU A 79 30.85 -6.71 -18.16
N LEU A 80 30.81 -7.82 -18.89
CA LEU A 80 30.76 -9.16 -18.29
C LEU A 80 31.96 -9.48 -17.38
N PRO A 81 33.23 -9.21 -17.76
CA PRO A 81 34.38 -9.47 -16.89
C PRO A 81 34.34 -8.63 -15.60
N LEU A 82 33.91 -7.37 -15.68
CA LEU A 82 33.85 -6.47 -14.51
C LEU A 82 32.84 -6.94 -13.46
N LEU A 83 31.67 -7.40 -13.93
CA LEU A 83 30.63 -7.96 -13.06
C LEU A 83 31.03 -9.33 -12.52
N ARG A 84 31.65 -10.18 -13.35
CA ARG A 84 32.08 -11.53 -12.94
C ARG A 84 33.05 -11.52 -11.76
N ARG A 85 33.91 -10.50 -11.65
CA ARG A 85 34.83 -10.32 -10.50
C ARG A 85 34.13 -10.03 -9.17
N ALA A 86 32.86 -9.62 -9.21
CA ALA A 86 32.03 -9.42 -8.03
C ALA A 86 31.12 -10.61 -7.71
N VAL A 87 30.96 -11.56 -8.64
CA VAL A 87 30.16 -12.77 -8.43
C VAL A 87 31.04 -13.87 -7.83
N PRO A 88 30.60 -14.55 -6.74
CA PRO A 88 31.29 -15.71 -6.19
C PRO A 88 31.66 -16.79 -7.23
N ALA A 89 32.76 -17.51 -6.97
CA ALA A 89 33.37 -18.42 -7.95
C ALA A 89 32.55 -19.70 -8.23
N ASP A 90 31.61 -20.05 -7.35
CA ASP A 90 30.71 -21.20 -7.42
C ASP A 90 29.59 -21.05 -8.47
N HIS A 91 29.28 -19.83 -8.91
CA HIS A 91 28.28 -19.57 -9.93
C HIS A 91 28.83 -19.86 -11.34
N ASP A 92 28.02 -20.53 -12.17
CA ASP A 92 28.31 -20.79 -13.59
C ASP A 92 28.43 -19.48 -14.39
N ASP A 93 29.52 -19.34 -15.14
CA ASP A 93 29.76 -18.21 -16.05
C ASP A 93 28.61 -18.01 -17.05
N LYS A 94 27.94 -19.09 -17.49
CA LYS A 94 26.74 -19.00 -18.35
C LYS A 94 25.56 -18.37 -17.64
N ALA A 95 25.39 -18.63 -16.34
CA ALA A 95 24.32 -18.03 -15.54
C ALA A 95 24.58 -16.52 -15.35
N VAL A 96 25.83 -16.12 -15.09
CA VAL A 96 26.23 -14.70 -15.02
C VAL A 96 26.03 -14.00 -16.37
N ALA A 97 26.38 -14.65 -17.47
CA ALA A 97 26.18 -14.14 -18.82
C ALA A 97 24.69 -13.94 -19.15
N SER A 98 23.85 -14.95 -18.85
CA SER A 98 22.38 -14.88 -19.04
C SER A 98 21.73 -13.80 -18.17
N ALA A 99 22.19 -13.63 -16.92
CA ALA A 99 21.73 -12.57 -16.04
C ALA A 99 22.11 -11.17 -16.56
N LEU A 100 23.30 -10.99 -17.16
CA LEU A 100 23.68 -9.75 -17.82
C LEU A 100 22.77 -9.45 -19.02
N ASP A 101 22.49 -10.45 -19.86
CA ASP A 101 21.63 -10.28 -21.02
C ASP A 101 20.20 -9.88 -20.62
N ALA A 102 19.64 -10.53 -19.59
CA ALA A 102 18.34 -10.17 -19.01
C ALA A 102 18.33 -8.76 -18.37
N ALA A 103 19.39 -8.40 -17.63
CA ALA A 103 19.52 -7.07 -17.03
C ALA A 103 19.62 -5.96 -18.08
N LEU A 104 20.38 -6.19 -19.16
CA LEU A 104 20.49 -5.24 -20.27
C LEU A 104 19.16 -5.08 -21.00
N ASP A 105 18.38 -6.14 -21.21
CA ASP A 105 17.03 -6.03 -21.76
C ASP A 105 16.10 -5.20 -20.86
N VAL A 106 16.08 -5.45 -19.56
CA VAL A 106 15.28 -4.67 -18.58
C VAL A 106 15.67 -3.18 -18.59
N LEU A 107 16.98 -2.88 -18.58
CA LEU A 107 17.49 -1.51 -18.61
C LEU A 107 17.16 -0.79 -19.92
N THR A 108 17.28 -1.49 -21.05
CA THR A 108 16.98 -0.96 -22.38
C THR A 108 15.47 -0.75 -22.55
N THR A 109 14.65 -1.71 -22.14
CA THR A 109 13.17 -1.61 -22.16
C THR A 109 12.66 -0.47 -21.29
N ARG A 110 13.29 -0.21 -20.13
CA ARG A 110 12.95 0.94 -19.27
C ARG A 110 13.57 2.28 -19.72
N ALA A 111 14.32 2.29 -20.82
CA ALA A 111 15.07 3.45 -21.31
C ALA A 111 15.95 4.10 -20.23
N LEU A 112 16.62 3.25 -19.43
CA LEU A 112 17.71 3.63 -18.51
C LEU A 112 19.09 3.43 -19.16
N VAL A 113 19.15 2.59 -20.20
CA VAL A 113 20.28 2.43 -21.11
C VAL A 113 19.76 2.62 -22.54
N TYR A 114 20.59 3.19 -23.41
CA TYR A 114 20.32 3.39 -24.82
C TYR A 114 21.56 3.14 -25.68
N GLY A 115 21.39 3.11 -27.00
CA GLY A 115 22.46 2.82 -27.97
C GLY A 115 22.25 1.50 -28.72
N THR A 116 23.34 0.96 -29.27
CA THR A 116 23.39 -0.36 -29.91
C THR A 116 24.02 -1.40 -28.98
N ALA A 117 23.89 -2.69 -29.27
CA ALA A 117 24.45 -3.77 -28.43
C ALA A 117 25.96 -3.63 -28.18
N ASP A 118 26.71 -3.11 -29.16
CA ASP A 118 28.16 -2.90 -29.09
C ASP A 118 28.56 -1.51 -28.54
N ALA A 119 27.59 -0.64 -28.27
CA ALA A 119 27.82 0.74 -27.82
C ALA A 119 26.66 1.24 -26.95
N LEU A 120 26.54 0.67 -25.75
CA LEU A 120 25.54 1.04 -24.76
C LEU A 120 26.00 2.24 -23.92
N LEU A 121 25.06 3.12 -23.59
CA LEU A 121 25.26 4.32 -22.77
C LEU A 121 24.15 4.45 -21.71
N PRO A 122 24.44 4.93 -20.49
CA PRO A 122 23.40 5.31 -19.53
C PRO A 122 22.55 6.46 -20.10
N ALA A 123 21.23 6.39 -19.95
CA ALA A 123 20.33 7.44 -20.42
C ALA A 123 20.63 8.81 -19.74
N PRO A 124 20.35 9.95 -20.41
CA PRO A 124 20.59 11.27 -19.82
C PRO A 124 19.90 11.41 -18.46
N GLY A 125 20.61 11.98 -17.48
CA GLY A 125 20.17 12.11 -16.08
C GLY A 125 20.42 10.87 -15.20
N VAL A 126 20.80 9.70 -15.76
CA VAL A 126 21.00 8.48 -14.93
C VAL A 126 22.20 8.61 -14.00
N ALA A 127 23.32 9.15 -14.49
CA ALA A 127 24.52 9.35 -13.67
C ALA A 127 24.29 10.34 -12.49
N GLU A 128 23.35 11.27 -12.65
CA GLU A 128 22.97 12.26 -11.61
C GLU A 128 21.96 11.69 -10.59
N ALA A 129 21.11 10.74 -11.01
CA ALA A 129 20.07 10.12 -10.19
C ALA A 129 20.52 8.84 -9.45
N LEU A 130 21.72 8.35 -9.77
CA LEU A 130 22.44 7.37 -8.97
C LEU A 130 23.10 8.07 -7.78
N GLU A 131 22.88 7.54 -6.58
CA GLU A 131 23.81 7.77 -5.47
C GLU A 131 25.20 7.23 -5.87
N PRO A 132 26.32 7.73 -5.29
CA PRO A 132 27.67 7.47 -5.78
C PRO A 132 27.89 5.98 -6.15
N PRO A 133 28.01 5.65 -7.46
CA PRO A 133 27.69 4.31 -7.94
C PRO A 133 28.63 3.25 -7.37
N ALA A 134 28.07 2.11 -6.96
CA ALA A 134 28.75 1.04 -6.23
C ALA A 134 29.44 1.51 -4.94
N SER A 135 28.94 2.57 -4.30
CA SER A 135 29.59 3.26 -3.17
C SER A 135 31.03 3.71 -3.48
N LEU A 136 31.35 4.01 -4.74
CA LEU A 136 32.64 4.61 -5.12
C LEU A 136 32.56 6.13 -5.01
N GLY A 137 33.66 6.76 -4.61
CA GLY A 137 33.77 8.21 -4.60
C GLY A 137 33.81 8.84 -6.00
N PRO A 138 33.88 10.17 -6.07
CA PRO A 138 34.14 10.87 -7.32
C PRO A 138 35.54 10.53 -7.85
N PRO A 139 35.79 10.70 -9.17
CA PRO A 139 37.14 10.60 -9.73
C PRO A 139 38.10 11.57 -9.04
N ALA A 140 39.39 11.23 -8.94
CA ALA A 140 40.41 12.07 -8.33
C ALA A 140 40.43 13.49 -8.91
N ALA A 141 40.30 13.62 -10.25
CA ALA A 141 40.22 14.92 -10.92
C ALA A 141 39.03 15.79 -10.47
N GLU A 142 37.96 15.19 -9.93
CA GLU A 142 36.82 15.89 -9.33
C GLU A 142 37.02 16.13 -7.82
N VAL A 143 37.52 15.14 -7.06
CA VAL A 143 37.90 15.30 -5.65
C VAL A 143 38.84 16.51 -5.47
N PHE A 144 39.84 16.61 -6.34
CA PHE A 144 40.84 17.67 -6.32
C PHE A 144 40.47 18.87 -7.20
N ARG A 145 39.22 18.99 -7.69
CA ARG A 145 38.78 20.09 -8.60
C ARG A 145 39.04 21.48 -8.02
N HIS A 146 38.82 21.65 -6.71
CA HIS A 146 38.89 22.93 -6.00
C HIS A 146 40.21 23.15 -5.23
N HIS A 147 41.19 22.27 -5.37
CA HIS A 147 42.50 22.49 -4.77
C HIS A 147 43.29 23.51 -5.60
N PRO A 148 43.97 24.50 -4.97
CA PRO A 148 44.77 25.47 -5.70
C PRO A 148 45.99 24.78 -6.34
N PRO A 149 46.49 25.28 -7.49
CA PRO A 149 47.55 24.61 -8.25
C PRO A 149 48.84 24.36 -7.45
N GLU A 150 49.25 25.30 -6.60
CA GLU A 150 50.43 25.21 -5.75
C GLU A 150 50.32 24.03 -4.76
N ARG A 151 49.10 23.80 -4.26
CA ARG A 151 48.80 22.69 -3.35
C ARG A 151 48.79 21.34 -4.08
N LEU A 152 48.45 21.32 -5.36
CA LEU A 152 48.56 20.13 -6.20
C LEU A 152 50.02 19.81 -6.54
N ASP A 153 50.87 20.82 -6.77
CA ASP A 153 52.30 20.63 -6.99
C ASP A 153 52.99 20.06 -5.72
N VAL A 154 52.64 20.56 -4.52
CA VAL A 154 53.11 19.96 -3.24
C VAL A 154 52.64 18.50 -3.10
N LEU A 155 51.36 18.23 -3.36
CA LEU A 155 50.81 16.87 -3.26
C LEU A 155 51.42 15.90 -4.28
N LEU A 156 51.78 16.38 -5.47
CA LEU A 156 52.52 15.60 -6.47
C LEU A 156 53.94 15.30 -5.99
N GLY A 157 54.64 16.24 -5.36
CA GLY A 157 55.97 16.00 -4.77
C GLY A 157 55.96 15.03 -3.58
N ASP A 158 54.92 15.07 -2.74
CA ASP A 158 54.72 14.12 -1.63
C ASP A 158 54.36 12.71 -2.13
N ILE A 159 53.73 12.58 -3.32
CA ILE A 159 53.28 11.31 -3.88
C ILE A 159 54.31 10.68 -4.83
N ASP A 160 54.95 11.45 -5.70
CA ASP A 160 55.85 10.95 -6.74
C ASP A 160 57.30 11.43 -6.50
N PRO A 161 58.21 10.55 -6.03
CA PRO A 161 59.61 10.90 -5.81
C PRO A 161 60.38 11.34 -7.07
N ALA A 162 59.83 11.11 -8.27
CA ALA A 162 60.41 11.56 -9.53
C ALA A 162 59.86 12.93 -9.99
N TYR A 163 58.98 13.56 -9.22
CA TYR A 163 58.40 14.86 -9.56
C TYR A 163 59.37 16.02 -9.25
N GLU A 164 60.05 16.54 -10.27
CA GLU A 164 61.02 17.65 -10.15
C GLU A 164 60.39 19.04 -9.93
N GLY A 165 59.05 19.14 -9.91
CA GLY A 165 58.31 20.39 -9.72
C GLY A 165 58.23 21.30 -10.97
N GLY A 166 57.36 22.32 -10.91
CA GLY A 166 57.34 23.40 -11.92
C GLY A 166 56.36 23.21 -13.08
N GLY A 167 55.09 22.89 -12.82
CA GLY A 167 54.02 22.86 -13.83
C GLY A 167 53.50 24.24 -14.29
N HIS A 168 54.05 25.33 -13.77
CA HIS A 168 53.52 26.69 -13.92
C HIS A 168 54.29 27.52 -14.96
N THR A 169 54.08 27.21 -16.24
CA THR A 169 54.37 28.16 -17.34
C THR A 169 53.14 28.36 -18.22
N ASP A 170 52.69 29.61 -18.30
CA ASP A 170 51.76 30.05 -19.34
C ASP A 170 52.45 29.90 -20.71
N GLY A 171 52.10 28.83 -21.43
CA GLY A 171 52.50 28.61 -22.82
C GLY A 171 53.93 28.11 -23.04
N GLY A 172 54.13 26.79 -23.03
CA GLY A 172 55.39 26.18 -23.50
C GLY A 172 55.41 24.67 -23.39
N HIS A 173 55.43 23.98 -24.53
CA HIS A 173 55.51 22.51 -24.58
C HIS A 173 56.89 22.01 -24.12
N THR A 174 56.99 21.45 -22.91
CA THR A 174 57.97 20.39 -22.59
C THR A 174 57.35 19.38 -21.62
N ASP A 175 57.52 18.10 -21.98
CA ASP A 175 57.03 16.87 -21.36
C ASP A 175 55.52 16.72 -21.05
N GLY A 176 54.87 15.82 -21.79
CA GLY A 176 53.60 15.17 -21.42
C GLY A 176 52.30 15.98 -21.39
N GLY A 177 52.33 17.32 -21.24
CA GLY A 177 51.20 18.24 -21.45
C GLY A 177 49.93 18.07 -20.60
N ARG A 178 49.86 17.11 -19.65
CA ARG A 178 48.67 16.87 -18.82
C ARG A 178 48.56 17.86 -17.65
N PRO A 179 47.36 18.38 -17.35
CA PRO A 179 47.07 19.13 -16.11
C PRO A 179 47.49 18.35 -14.85
N ALA A 180 47.93 19.06 -13.80
CA ALA A 180 48.36 18.44 -12.54
C ALA A 180 47.34 17.44 -11.95
N ARG A 181 46.04 17.77 -12.02
CA ARG A 181 44.93 16.90 -11.59
C ARG A 181 44.85 15.57 -12.36
N GLU A 182 45.19 15.56 -13.64
CA GLU A 182 45.19 14.33 -14.46
C GLU A 182 46.43 13.47 -14.20
N ARG A 183 47.58 14.09 -13.88
CA ARG A 183 48.77 13.36 -13.42
C ARG A 183 48.50 12.70 -12.07
N LEU A 184 47.94 13.44 -11.13
CA LEU A 184 47.54 12.94 -9.81
C LEU A 184 46.52 11.79 -9.94
N ALA A 185 45.50 11.94 -10.79
CA ALA A 185 44.53 10.86 -11.06
C ALA A 185 45.19 9.61 -11.66
N ALA A 186 46.20 9.76 -12.53
CA ALA A 186 46.94 8.64 -13.09
C ALA A 186 47.81 7.93 -12.05
N LEU A 187 48.50 8.67 -11.17
CA LEU A 187 49.29 8.11 -10.05
C LEU A 187 48.40 7.37 -9.05
N LEU A 188 47.24 7.94 -8.70
CA LEU A 188 46.28 7.31 -7.79
C LEU A 188 45.50 6.14 -8.42
N ALA A 189 45.65 5.91 -9.73
CA ALA A 189 45.15 4.72 -10.43
C ALA A 189 46.21 3.60 -10.54
N ASP A 190 47.48 3.88 -10.24
CA ASP A 190 48.53 2.86 -10.23
C ASP A 190 48.52 2.05 -8.92
N ALA A 191 48.53 0.72 -9.07
CA ALA A 191 48.44 -0.20 -7.95
C ALA A 191 49.70 -0.19 -7.08
N ALA A 192 50.88 -0.02 -7.67
CA ALA A 192 52.15 -0.01 -6.91
C ALA A 192 52.28 1.28 -6.09
N THR A 193 51.90 2.42 -6.67
CA THR A 193 51.89 3.73 -6.02
C THR A 193 50.93 3.73 -4.83
N VAL A 194 49.67 3.34 -5.01
CA VAL A 194 48.70 3.28 -3.90
C VAL A 194 49.12 2.28 -2.82
N ALA A 195 49.64 1.10 -3.18
CA ALA A 195 50.12 0.13 -2.19
C ALA A 195 51.27 0.67 -1.33
N ARG A 196 52.21 1.43 -1.94
CA ARG A 196 53.27 2.13 -1.20
C ARG A 196 52.70 3.19 -0.27
N LEU A 197 51.85 4.09 -0.77
CA LEU A 197 51.27 5.18 0.03
C LEU A 197 50.47 4.65 1.24
N VAL A 198 49.77 3.52 1.08
CA VAL A 198 49.06 2.84 2.19
C VAL A 198 50.03 2.19 3.19
N GLY A 199 51.16 1.66 2.72
CA GLY A 199 52.23 1.12 3.58
C GLY A 199 52.95 2.18 4.41
N GLU A 200 52.91 3.46 4.00
CA GLU A 200 53.54 4.58 4.69
C GLU A 200 52.69 5.23 5.79
N VAL A 201 51.36 4.95 5.85
CA VAL A 201 50.46 5.53 6.87
C VAL A 201 50.28 4.61 8.07
N SER A 202 49.89 5.19 9.21
CA SER A 202 49.66 4.45 10.46
C SER A 202 48.56 3.38 10.34
N PRO A 203 48.59 2.30 11.15
CA PRO A 203 47.52 1.28 11.16
C PRO A 203 46.12 1.84 11.43
N GLN A 204 46.02 2.92 12.23
CA GLN A 204 44.77 3.65 12.45
C GLN A 204 44.27 4.33 11.17
N ALA A 205 45.16 4.90 10.36
CA ALA A 205 44.82 5.49 9.07
C ALA A 205 44.38 4.42 8.05
N GLN A 206 45.08 3.27 8.01
CA GLN A 206 44.67 2.12 7.20
C GLN A 206 43.29 1.59 7.60
N THR A 207 42.98 1.54 8.91
CA THR A 207 41.68 1.11 9.41
C THR A 207 40.56 2.05 8.95
N ALA A 208 40.74 3.37 9.14
CA ALA A 208 39.78 4.38 8.68
C ALA A 208 39.61 4.38 7.14
N LEU A 209 40.69 4.15 6.39
CA LEU A 209 40.63 3.99 4.93
C LEU A 209 39.80 2.76 4.53
N ASN A 210 40.03 1.61 5.18
CA ASN A 210 39.32 0.36 4.90
C ASN A 210 37.80 0.43 5.17
N GLU A 211 37.37 1.22 6.17
CA GLU A 211 35.93 1.49 6.39
C GLU A 211 35.29 2.21 5.18
N LEU A 212 36.02 3.13 4.55
CA LEU A 212 35.57 3.88 3.37
C LEU A 212 35.65 3.07 2.07
N VAL A 213 36.48 2.01 1.99
CA VAL A 213 36.67 1.22 0.77
C VAL A 213 35.36 0.59 0.29
N TRP A 214 34.52 0.05 1.19
CA TRP A 214 33.21 -0.53 0.85
C TRP A 214 32.02 0.16 1.53
N GLY A 215 32.28 1.05 2.50
CA GLY A 215 31.27 1.90 3.11
C GLY A 215 30.93 3.14 2.27
N PRO A 216 30.35 4.19 2.88
CA PRO A 216 30.19 5.48 2.22
C PRO A 216 31.58 6.07 1.90
N ALA A 217 31.91 6.28 0.62
CA ALA A 217 33.19 6.82 0.18
C ALA A 217 33.41 8.33 0.52
N SER A 218 32.67 8.87 1.48
CA SER A 218 32.74 10.26 1.94
C SER A 218 32.54 10.36 3.45
N GLY A 219 33.40 11.11 4.12
CA GLY A 219 33.33 11.40 5.56
C GLY A 219 33.13 12.88 5.85
N ARG A 220 32.59 13.20 7.04
CA ARG A 220 32.59 14.57 7.57
C ARG A 220 33.84 14.81 8.42
N LEU A 221 34.54 15.89 8.12
CA LEU A 221 35.77 16.31 8.79
C LEU A 221 35.77 17.84 8.89
N PRO A 222 35.67 18.45 10.09
CA PRO A 222 35.78 19.90 10.24
C PRO A 222 37.12 20.41 9.69
N ASN A 223 37.10 21.55 9.00
CA ASN A 223 38.28 22.13 8.33
C ASN A 223 38.97 21.09 7.41
N ALA A 224 38.21 20.49 6.49
CA ALA A 224 38.70 19.46 5.57
C ALA A 224 39.79 19.99 4.62
N ARG A 225 39.72 21.29 4.24
CA ARG A 225 40.67 21.97 3.34
C ARG A 225 41.98 22.42 4.01
N ARG A 226 42.27 21.94 5.22
CA ARG A 226 43.53 22.21 5.93
C ARG A 226 44.77 21.92 5.07
N GLU A 227 45.77 22.77 5.19
CA GLU A 227 47.08 22.57 4.56
C GLU A 227 47.90 21.59 5.41
N VAL A 228 48.26 20.45 4.80
CA VAL A 228 48.91 19.31 5.46
C VAL A 228 49.79 18.60 4.42
N ASP A 229 51.10 18.70 4.58
CA ASP A 229 52.09 17.94 3.81
C ASP A 229 52.48 16.63 4.55
N ALA A 230 53.27 15.79 3.89
CA ALA A 230 53.72 14.53 4.46
C ALA A 230 54.55 14.68 5.77
N ALA A 231 55.15 15.85 6.00
CA ALA A 231 55.98 16.14 7.18
C ALA A 231 55.19 16.69 8.38
N SER A 232 54.07 17.37 8.14
CA SER A 232 53.20 18.01 9.14
C SER A 232 52.00 17.14 9.57
N ALA A 233 51.71 16.04 8.85
CA ALA A 233 50.59 15.15 9.12
C ALA A 233 50.72 14.38 10.46
N GLN A 234 50.02 14.84 11.51
CA GLN A 234 50.05 14.20 12.83
C GLN A 234 48.92 13.17 13.05
N SER A 235 47.69 13.49 12.65
CA SER A 235 46.54 12.58 12.86
C SER A 235 46.36 11.55 11.72
N PRO A 236 45.64 10.44 11.95
CA PRO A 236 45.42 9.41 10.93
C PRO A 236 44.76 9.94 9.64
N ILE A 237 43.82 10.88 9.74
CA ILE A 237 43.14 11.46 8.57
C ILE A 237 44.05 12.44 7.82
N GLU A 238 44.90 13.18 8.54
CA GLU A 238 45.91 14.06 7.94
C GLU A 238 46.94 13.27 7.13
N GLN A 239 47.36 12.09 7.61
CA GLN A 239 48.26 11.20 6.88
C GLN A 239 47.66 10.70 5.55
N LEU A 240 46.34 10.52 5.49
CA LEU A 240 45.61 10.15 4.26
C LEU A 240 45.45 11.33 3.30
N LEU A 241 45.17 12.53 3.83
CA LEU A 241 45.06 13.76 3.03
C LEU A 241 46.41 14.16 2.40
N ALA A 242 47.51 14.10 3.16
CA ALA A 242 48.86 14.40 2.69
C ALA A 242 49.35 13.48 1.55
N ARG A 243 48.78 12.27 1.44
CA ARG A 243 49.12 11.28 0.40
C ARG A 243 48.07 11.17 -0.71
N GLY A 244 47.05 12.03 -0.72
CA GLY A 244 45.99 12.01 -1.71
C GLY A 244 45.08 10.77 -1.65
N LEU A 245 45.24 9.92 -0.63
CA LEU A 245 44.38 8.75 -0.37
C LEU A 245 42.96 9.19 0.06
N LEU A 246 42.85 10.39 0.63
CA LEU A 246 41.61 11.16 0.75
C LEU A 246 41.82 12.55 0.16
N GLY A 247 40.75 13.22 -0.26
CA GLY A 247 40.79 14.63 -0.65
C GLY A 247 39.54 15.41 -0.24
N ALA A 248 39.70 16.70 -0.01
CA ALA A 248 38.63 17.58 0.48
C ALA A 248 37.71 18.04 -0.66
N THR A 249 36.47 17.54 -0.69
CA THR A 249 35.45 17.93 -1.67
C THR A 249 34.72 19.24 -1.28
N GLY A 250 34.79 19.63 -0.01
CA GLY A 250 34.16 20.82 0.56
C GLY A 250 34.85 21.25 1.86
N GLU A 251 34.29 22.24 2.56
CA GLU A 251 34.89 22.76 3.81
C GLU A 251 34.85 21.75 4.97
N GLU A 252 33.81 20.90 5.02
CA GLU A 252 33.61 19.90 6.07
C GLU A 252 33.54 18.46 5.54
N THR A 253 33.89 18.22 4.28
CA THR A 253 33.71 16.93 3.61
C THR A 253 34.97 16.45 2.91
N VAL A 254 35.34 15.20 3.20
CA VAL A 254 36.40 14.46 2.50
C VAL A 254 35.81 13.30 1.73
N ALA A 255 36.43 12.92 0.62
CA ALA A 255 36.06 11.74 -0.16
C ALA A 255 37.30 10.88 -0.47
N LEU A 256 37.06 9.58 -0.58
CA LEU A 256 38.01 8.59 -1.10
C LEU A 256 37.96 8.64 -2.64
N PRO A 257 39.05 9.00 -3.35
CA PRO A 257 39.05 9.02 -4.81
C PRO A 257 38.72 7.64 -5.39
N ARG A 258 37.95 7.63 -6.48
CA ARG A 258 37.48 6.42 -7.17
C ARG A 258 38.64 5.48 -7.54
N GLU A 259 39.73 6.04 -8.00
CA GLU A 259 40.92 5.33 -8.48
C GLU A 259 41.58 4.56 -7.33
N VAL A 260 41.79 5.23 -6.19
CA VAL A 260 42.29 4.61 -4.94
C VAL A 260 41.34 3.53 -4.45
N ALA A 261 40.03 3.80 -4.42
CA ALA A 261 39.03 2.81 -4.03
C ALA A 261 39.06 1.58 -4.95
N LEU A 262 39.16 1.75 -6.26
CA LEU A 262 39.24 0.64 -7.21
C LEU A 262 40.52 -0.16 -7.02
N VAL A 263 41.68 0.46 -6.79
CA VAL A 263 42.92 -0.29 -6.47
C VAL A 263 42.75 -1.12 -5.20
N LEU A 264 42.20 -0.54 -4.12
CA LEU A 264 41.98 -1.24 -2.84
C LEU A 264 40.91 -2.34 -2.92
N ARG A 265 39.98 -2.25 -3.88
CA ARG A 265 39.03 -3.31 -4.24
C ARG A 265 39.62 -4.33 -5.23
N GLU A 266 40.90 -4.24 -5.57
CA GLU A 266 41.60 -5.05 -6.57
C GLU A 266 40.98 -4.93 -7.98
N GLY A 267 40.35 -3.81 -8.28
CA GLY A 267 39.60 -3.54 -9.50
C GLY A 267 38.19 -4.14 -9.54
N ARG A 268 37.64 -4.55 -8.39
CA ARG A 268 36.22 -4.91 -8.25
C ARG A 268 35.37 -3.66 -8.08
N VAL A 269 34.33 -3.53 -8.90
CA VAL A 269 33.32 -2.46 -8.74
C VAL A 269 32.38 -2.80 -7.57
N HIS A 270 31.86 -4.03 -7.55
CA HIS A 270 30.94 -4.54 -6.52
C HIS A 270 31.62 -5.64 -5.69
N ARG A 271 31.16 -5.84 -4.45
CA ARG A 271 31.80 -6.76 -3.49
C ARG A 271 31.34 -8.21 -3.66
N ASP A 272 30.06 -8.42 -3.34
CA ASP A 272 29.39 -9.71 -3.27
C ASP A 272 28.08 -9.59 -4.08
N LEU A 273 28.10 -10.02 -5.34
CA LEU A 273 27.00 -9.84 -6.30
C LEU A 273 26.40 -11.20 -6.68
N SER A 274 25.08 -11.34 -6.57
CA SER A 274 24.36 -12.55 -6.99
C SER A 274 23.65 -12.31 -8.33
N PRO A 275 23.89 -13.13 -9.38
CA PRO A 275 23.28 -12.98 -10.71
C PRO A 275 21.79 -13.32 -10.73
N GLY A 276 21.36 -14.25 -9.87
CA GLY A 276 19.95 -14.50 -9.60
C GLY A 276 19.55 -13.97 -8.22
N PRO A 277 18.24 -13.92 -7.92
CA PRO A 277 17.80 -13.69 -6.56
C PRO A 277 18.26 -14.82 -5.63
N PRO A 278 18.52 -14.54 -4.34
CA PRO A 278 18.82 -15.60 -3.38
C PRO A 278 17.65 -16.58 -3.29
N ALA A 279 18.00 -17.86 -3.13
CA ALA A 279 17.03 -18.92 -2.89
C ALA A 279 16.34 -18.70 -1.53
N LEU A 280 15.08 -19.12 -1.43
CA LEU A 280 14.38 -19.07 -0.16
C LEU A 280 14.77 -20.29 0.69
N GLU A 281 15.43 -20.03 1.80
CA GLU A 281 15.73 -21.00 2.85
C GLU A 281 14.58 -21.09 3.86
N GLY A 282 14.35 -22.28 4.42
CA GLY A 282 13.20 -22.56 5.28
C GLY A 282 13.09 -24.02 5.70
N SER A 283 12.13 -24.34 6.58
CA SER A 283 11.80 -25.74 6.91
C SER A 283 10.80 -26.29 5.90
N VAL A 284 11.01 -27.52 5.40
CA VAL A 284 10.03 -28.21 4.57
C VAL A 284 8.94 -28.83 5.45
N ARG A 285 7.68 -28.70 5.02
CA ARG A 285 6.46 -29.17 5.67
C ARG A 285 5.52 -29.79 4.62
N ASP A 286 4.53 -30.54 5.10
CA ASP A 286 3.43 -31.02 4.27
C ASP A 286 2.49 -29.86 3.88
N GLN A 287 2.25 -29.68 2.56
CA GLN A 287 1.45 -28.55 2.05
C GLN A 287 -0.02 -28.69 2.46
N ASP A 288 -0.60 -29.89 2.44
CA ASP A 288 -2.01 -30.10 2.79
C ASP A 288 -2.27 -29.81 4.28
N LEU A 289 -1.32 -30.17 5.15
CA LEU A 289 -1.36 -29.85 6.58
C LEU A 289 -1.23 -28.34 6.83
N ALA A 290 -0.36 -27.66 6.08
CA ALA A 290 -0.24 -26.21 6.12
C ALA A 290 -1.53 -25.53 5.66
N ASP A 291 -2.12 -25.97 4.54
CA ASP A 291 -3.39 -25.45 4.01
C ASP A 291 -4.54 -25.62 5.01
N ARG A 292 -4.68 -26.80 5.64
CA ARG A 292 -5.67 -27.03 6.71
C ARG A 292 -5.42 -26.18 7.96
N THR A 293 -4.15 -25.97 8.32
CA THR A 293 -3.79 -25.13 9.48
C THR A 293 -4.11 -23.66 9.22
N ALA A 294 -3.76 -23.16 8.03
CA ALA A 294 -4.11 -21.82 7.56
C ALA A 294 -5.63 -21.62 7.51
N ALA A 295 -6.39 -22.61 7.02
CA ALA A 295 -7.86 -22.58 7.03
C ALA A 295 -8.45 -22.50 8.45
N GLY A 296 -7.87 -23.21 9.43
CA GLY A 296 -8.25 -23.10 10.84
C GLY A 296 -7.98 -21.72 11.45
N GLN A 297 -6.87 -21.08 11.08
CA GLN A 297 -6.58 -19.69 11.47
C GLN A 297 -7.54 -18.71 10.79
N ALA A 298 -7.79 -18.87 9.48
CA ALA A 298 -8.76 -18.08 8.71
C ALA A 298 -10.16 -18.11 9.33
N PHE A 299 -10.66 -19.30 9.68
CA PHE A 299 -11.92 -19.50 10.38
C PHE A 299 -11.94 -18.79 11.75
N THR A 300 -10.86 -18.93 12.53
CA THR A 300 -10.73 -18.30 13.84
C THR A 300 -10.71 -16.77 13.73
N PHE A 301 -9.99 -16.21 12.75
CA PHE A 301 -9.88 -14.77 12.53
C PHE A 301 -11.22 -14.14 12.13
N VAL A 302 -12.01 -14.80 11.28
CA VAL A 302 -13.39 -14.38 10.97
C VAL A 302 -14.23 -14.32 12.26
N ARG A 303 -14.15 -15.34 13.12
CA ARG A 303 -14.87 -15.37 14.40
C ARG A 303 -14.46 -14.22 15.33
N MET A 304 -13.17 -13.87 15.39
CA MET A 304 -12.67 -12.74 16.19
C MET A 304 -13.21 -11.39 15.72
N VAL A 305 -13.34 -11.19 14.40
CA VAL A 305 -13.93 -9.97 13.84
C VAL A 305 -15.45 -9.90 14.10
N GLU A 306 -16.18 -11.02 13.99
CA GLU A 306 -17.61 -11.07 14.35
C GLU A 306 -17.81 -10.75 15.84
N GLU A 307 -17.03 -11.39 16.73
CA GLU A 307 -17.12 -11.19 18.18
C GLU A 307 -16.76 -9.76 18.61
N LEU A 308 -15.76 -9.13 17.96
CA LEU A 308 -15.44 -7.72 18.15
C LEU A 308 -16.65 -6.81 17.83
N CYS A 309 -17.32 -7.05 16.70
CA CYS A 309 -18.42 -6.21 16.23
C CYS A 309 -19.68 -6.37 17.10
N GLU A 310 -19.97 -7.58 17.60
CA GLU A 310 -21.07 -7.79 18.56
C GLU A 310 -20.77 -7.11 19.90
N LEU A 311 -19.54 -7.19 20.41
CA LEU A 311 -19.14 -6.50 21.66
C LEU A 311 -19.28 -4.98 21.55
N TRP A 312 -18.76 -4.38 20.48
CA TRP A 312 -18.83 -2.93 20.26
C TRP A 312 -20.22 -2.45 19.80
N SER A 313 -21.14 -3.35 19.42
CA SER A 313 -22.56 -3.00 19.24
C SER A 313 -23.26 -2.68 20.57
N VAL A 314 -22.81 -3.28 21.67
CA VAL A 314 -23.45 -3.18 22.99
C VAL A 314 -22.76 -2.15 23.87
N ASP A 315 -21.43 -2.18 23.95
CA ASP A 315 -20.62 -1.30 24.79
C ASP A 315 -19.44 -0.73 23.98
N PRO A 316 -19.70 0.25 23.08
CA PRO A 316 -18.69 0.80 22.18
C PRO A 316 -17.64 1.63 22.93
N PRO A 317 -16.34 1.46 22.65
CA PRO A 317 -15.31 2.24 23.30
C PRO A 317 -15.22 3.67 22.72
N GLY A 318 -14.83 4.63 23.56
CA GLY A 318 -14.70 6.02 23.17
C GLY A 318 -13.53 6.29 22.21
N VAL A 319 -13.70 7.28 21.33
CA VAL A 319 -12.63 7.83 20.48
C VAL A 319 -11.81 8.83 21.29
N LEU A 320 -10.49 8.68 21.29
CA LEU A 320 -9.61 9.64 21.96
C LEU A 320 -9.63 11.01 21.25
N ARG A 321 -9.32 12.08 22.00
CA ARG A 321 -9.28 13.46 21.47
C ARG A 321 -8.27 13.68 20.33
N ALA A 322 -7.25 12.82 20.22
CA ALA A 322 -6.27 12.80 19.13
C ALA A 322 -6.63 11.82 17.98
N GLY A 323 -7.77 11.14 18.08
CA GLY A 323 -8.10 9.94 17.30
C GLY A 323 -7.60 8.65 17.95
N GLY A 324 -8.09 7.50 17.48
CA GLY A 324 -7.72 6.19 17.99
C GLY A 324 -8.48 5.70 19.23
N LEU A 325 -8.08 4.51 19.68
CA LEU A 325 -8.64 3.74 20.80
C LEU A 325 -7.77 3.89 22.05
N ALA A 326 -8.35 3.92 23.26
CA ALA A 326 -7.56 3.97 24.48
C ALA A 326 -6.85 2.63 24.78
N ILE A 327 -5.64 2.67 25.36
CA ILE A 327 -4.87 1.46 25.77
C ILE A 327 -5.70 0.55 26.68
N ARG A 328 -6.47 1.13 27.62
CA ARG A 328 -7.38 0.37 28.50
C ARG A 328 -8.45 -0.37 27.72
N ASP A 329 -9.01 0.26 26.70
CA ASP A 329 -10.15 -0.27 25.96
C ASP A 329 -9.67 -1.31 24.92
N LEU A 330 -8.46 -1.16 24.38
CA LEU A 330 -7.74 -2.21 23.65
C LEU A 330 -7.45 -3.42 24.56
N ARG A 331 -6.95 -3.22 25.79
CA ARG A 331 -6.73 -4.30 26.76
C ARG A 331 -8.01 -5.04 27.13
N ARG A 332 -9.11 -4.32 27.34
CA ARG A 332 -10.42 -4.90 27.59
C ARG A 332 -10.89 -5.72 26.38
N THR A 333 -10.70 -5.21 25.17
CA THR A 333 -11.02 -5.94 23.93
C THR A 333 -10.17 -7.21 23.81
N ALA A 334 -8.87 -7.14 24.10
CA ALA A 334 -7.96 -8.29 24.10
C ALA A 334 -8.37 -9.37 25.10
N GLN A 335 -8.77 -8.97 26.32
CA GLN A 335 -9.29 -9.89 27.35
C GLN A 335 -10.62 -10.54 26.95
N LEU A 336 -11.54 -9.79 26.32
CA LEU A 336 -12.84 -10.31 25.90
C LEU A 336 -12.75 -11.26 24.70
N LEU A 337 -11.77 -11.05 23.81
CA LEU A 337 -11.49 -11.93 22.67
C LEU A 337 -10.57 -13.12 22.99
N ASP A 338 -10.01 -13.18 24.21
CA ASP A 338 -8.95 -14.11 24.61
C ASP A 338 -7.72 -14.07 23.68
N LEU A 339 -7.25 -12.86 23.38
CA LEU A 339 -6.11 -12.59 22.49
C LEU A 339 -5.01 -11.78 23.18
N PRO A 340 -3.73 -11.94 22.80
CA PRO A 340 -2.70 -10.99 23.20
C PRO A 340 -2.94 -9.60 22.58
N GLU A 341 -2.52 -8.52 23.26
CA GLU A 341 -2.81 -7.13 22.86
C GLU A 341 -2.48 -6.83 21.39
N TRP A 342 -1.39 -7.38 20.84
CA TRP A 342 -1.00 -7.17 19.44
C TRP A 342 -1.95 -7.83 18.43
N ALA A 343 -2.53 -8.98 18.78
CA ALA A 343 -3.46 -9.71 17.91
C ALA A 343 -4.85 -9.06 17.97
N ALA A 344 -5.31 -8.66 19.15
CA ALA A 344 -6.50 -7.83 19.29
C ALA A 344 -6.36 -6.50 18.50
N GLY A 345 -5.18 -5.88 18.54
CA GLY A 345 -4.85 -4.72 17.71
C GLY A 345 -4.96 -5.01 16.21
N LEU A 346 -4.46 -6.16 15.74
CA LEU A 346 -4.61 -6.59 14.35
C LEU A 346 -6.07 -6.81 13.94
N VAL A 347 -6.87 -7.49 14.76
CA VAL A 347 -8.31 -7.71 14.52
C VAL A 347 -9.05 -6.37 14.40
N VAL A 348 -8.81 -5.44 15.32
CA VAL A 348 -9.39 -4.09 15.32
C VAL A 348 -9.00 -3.29 14.06
N GLU A 349 -7.72 -3.31 13.69
CA GLU A 349 -7.21 -2.59 12.51
C GLU A 349 -7.73 -3.15 11.19
N VAL A 350 -7.83 -4.48 11.07
CA VAL A 350 -8.38 -5.14 9.86
C VAL A 350 -9.89 -4.95 9.77
N ALA A 351 -10.64 -5.03 10.88
CA ALA A 351 -12.07 -4.73 10.90
C ALA A 351 -12.36 -3.27 10.48
N HIS A 352 -11.52 -2.32 10.90
CA HIS A 352 -11.60 -0.93 10.45
C HIS A 352 -11.23 -0.78 8.97
N ALA A 353 -10.14 -1.40 8.51
CA ALA A 353 -9.71 -1.36 7.10
C ALA A 353 -10.75 -1.97 6.13
N ALA A 354 -11.44 -3.03 6.56
CA ALA A 354 -12.55 -3.66 5.85
C ALA A 354 -13.85 -2.83 5.89
N GLY A 355 -13.87 -1.70 6.62
CA GLY A 355 -15.03 -0.82 6.74
C GLY A 355 -16.13 -1.35 7.66
N LEU A 356 -15.88 -2.40 8.46
CA LEU A 356 -16.86 -3.02 9.37
C LEU A 356 -17.05 -2.20 10.64
N VAL A 357 -16.04 -1.42 11.03
CA VAL A 357 -16.04 -0.56 12.23
C VAL A 357 -15.53 0.85 11.89
N ALA A 358 -16.22 1.88 12.37
CA ALA A 358 -15.86 3.29 12.17
C ALA A 358 -16.16 4.14 13.41
N ALA A 359 -15.68 5.38 13.41
CA ALA A 359 -15.95 6.34 14.48
C ALA A 359 -17.26 7.09 14.22
N GLY A 360 -18.19 7.05 15.18
CA GLY A 360 -19.49 7.75 15.14
C GLY A 360 -19.83 8.35 16.50
N GLU A 361 -20.33 9.59 16.53
CA GLU A 361 -20.72 10.32 17.75
C GLU A 361 -19.65 10.40 18.87
N GLY A 362 -18.37 10.16 18.56
CA GLY A 362 -17.27 10.12 19.53
C GLY A 362 -16.96 8.73 20.11
N GLU A 363 -17.55 7.67 19.54
CA GLU A 363 -17.33 6.26 19.90
C GLU A 363 -16.94 5.43 18.66
N TRP A 364 -16.38 4.24 18.87
CA TRP A 364 -16.12 3.27 17.81
C TRP A 364 -17.27 2.26 17.71
N LEU A 365 -17.94 2.24 16.56
CA LEU A 365 -19.20 1.52 16.33
C LEU A 365 -19.11 0.64 15.07
N PRO A 366 -19.79 -0.52 15.06
CA PRO A 366 -20.03 -1.27 13.83
C PRO A 366 -20.85 -0.47 12.82
N THR A 367 -20.54 -0.70 11.54
CA THR A 367 -21.14 0.01 10.41
C THR A 367 -22.24 -0.85 9.75
N GLY A 368 -23.05 -0.26 8.87
CA GLY A 368 -23.94 -1.05 7.99
C GLY A 368 -23.19 -2.04 7.08
N GLY A 369 -21.87 -1.88 6.90
CA GLY A 369 -21.01 -2.84 6.21
C GLY A 369 -20.83 -4.15 6.97
N TYR A 370 -20.88 -4.12 8.31
CA TYR A 370 -20.86 -5.33 9.15
C TYR A 370 -22.08 -6.22 8.89
N ASP A 371 -23.27 -5.63 8.83
CA ASP A 371 -24.52 -6.38 8.58
C ASP A 371 -24.49 -7.07 7.20
N GLY A 372 -23.95 -6.39 6.17
CA GLY A 372 -23.74 -6.95 4.82
C GLY A 372 -22.57 -7.94 4.69
N TRP A 373 -21.58 -7.89 5.59
CA TRP A 373 -20.50 -8.87 5.68
C TRP A 373 -20.97 -10.16 6.36
N ARG A 374 -21.75 -10.05 7.44
CA ARG A 374 -22.23 -11.19 8.25
C ARG A 374 -23.11 -12.19 7.49
N ILE A 375 -23.79 -11.75 6.44
CA ILE A 375 -24.64 -12.62 5.60
C ILE A 375 -23.88 -13.45 4.55
N LYS A 376 -22.56 -13.26 4.41
CA LYS A 376 -21.72 -13.98 3.45
C LYS A 376 -21.26 -15.35 3.97
N ALA A 377 -20.86 -16.23 3.06
CA ALA A 377 -20.16 -17.47 3.41
C ALA A 377 -18.84 -17.18 4.16
N THR A 378 -18.29 -18.14 4.89
CA THR A 378 -17.16 -17.88 5.81
C THR A 378 -15.86 -17.60 5.06
N GLU A 379 -15.67 -18.27 3.93
CA GLU A 379 -14.59 -18.07 2.95
C GLU A 379 -14.66 -16.70 2.27
N ASP A 380 -15.86 -16.22 1.92
CA ASP A 380 -16.09 -14.85 1.42
C ASP A 380 -15.83 -13.80 2.49
N ARG A 381 -16.29 -14.06 3.73
CA ARG A 381 -16.05 -13.20 4.89
C ARG A 381 -14.55 -13.06 5.16
N TRP A 382 -13.82 -14.17 5.10
CA TRP A 382 -12.37 -14.18 5.22
C TRP A 382 -11.69 -13.43 4.07
N ALA A 383 -12.09 -13.67 2.81
CA ALA A 383 -11.48 -13.02 1.65
C ALA A 383 -11.58 -11.47 1.73
N VAL A 384 -12.71 -10.92 2.20
CA VAL A 384 -12.85 -9.48 2.47
C VAL A 384 -11.83 -8.98 3.50
N LEU A 385 -11.57 -9.74 4.57
CA LEU A 385 -10.60 -9.38 5.61
C LEU A 385 -9.15 -9.50 5.12
N ALA A 386 -8.84 -10.57 4.38
CA ALA A 386 -7.52 -10.81 3.81
C ALA A 386 -7.15 -9.75 2.75
N ASP A 387 -8.09 -9.38 1.87
CA ASP A 387 -7.95 -8.26 0.92
C ASP A 387 -7.72 -6.92 1.64
N ALA A 388 -8.53 -6.64 2.67
CA ALA A 388 -8.41 -5.39 3.44
C ALA A 388 -7.06 -5.30 4.16
N TRP A 389 -6.61 -6.40 4.77
CA TRP A 389 -5.28 -6.50 5.36
C TRP A 389 -4.17 -6.36 4.32
N ALA A 390 -4.27 -7.02 3.16
CA ALA A 390 -3.29 -6.92 2.09
C ALA A 390 -3.13 -5.47 1.62
N ALA A 391 -4.24 -4.77 1.38
CA ALA A 391 -4.28 -3.43 0.82
C ALA A 391 -4.10 -2.27 1.82
N MET A 392 -4.25 -2.48 3.14
CA MET A 392 -4.22 -1.36 4.09
C MET A 392 -2.82 -0.72 4.24
N GLU A 393 -2.77 0.61 4.21
CA GLU A 393 -1.57 1.40 4.53
C GLU A 393 -1.27 1.48 6.04
N ARG A 394 -1.94 0.69 6.87
CA ARG A 394 -1.79 0.69 8.33
C ARG A 394 -0.86 -0.44 8.77
N ALA A 395 -0.12 -0.20 9.84
CA ALA A 395 0.90 -1.11 10.38
C ALA A 395 0.56 -1.50 11.84
N PRO A 396 -0.33 -2.48 12.07
CA PRO A 396 -0.76 -2.90 13.42
C PRO A 396 0.38 -3.35 14.33
N GLY A 397 1.45 -3.92 13.76
CA GLY A 397 2.66 -4.25 14.52
C GLY A 397 3.34 -3.10 15.27
N LEU A 398 3.03 -1.83 14.96
CA LEU A 398 3.53 -0.66 15.68
C LEU A 398 2.69 -0.28 16.93
N ILE A 399 1.56 -0.95 17.19
CA ILE A 399 0.71 -0.67 18.35
C ILE A 399 1.49 -0.91 19.65
N GLY A 400 1.45 0.07 20.55
CA GLY A 400 2.16 0.05 21.83
C GLY A 400 3.63 0.51 21.77
N GLU A 401 4.19 0.69 20.57
CA GLU A 401 5.50 1.33 20.41
C GLU A 401 5.41 2.85 20.55
N ARG A 402 6.56 3.55 20.56
CA ARG A 402 6.62 5.00 20.71
C ARG A 402 6.88 5.73 19.39
N ASP A 403 6.24 6.89 19.23
CA ASP A 403 6.46 7.81 18.11
C ASP A 403 7.74 8.66 18.29
N ASP A 404 8.06 9.51 17.30
CA ASP A 404 9.20 10.44 17.32
C ASP A 404 9.10 11.51 18.44
N ARG A 405 7.98 11.56 19.18
CA ARG A 405 7.68 12.47 20.30
C ARG A 405 7.56 11.74 21.64
N ASP A 406 8.06 10.49 21.71
CA ASP A 406 8.04 9.59 22.87
C ASP A 406 6.62 9.17 23.35
N ARG A 407 5.60 9.28 22.50
CA ARG A 407 4.20 8.94 22.84
C ARG A 407 3.82 7.54 22.35
N PRO A 408 3.03 6.77 23.11
CA PRO A 408 2.58 5.45 22.66
C PRO A 408 1.62 5.55 21.46
N MET A 409 1.88 4.76 20.42
CA MET A 409 1.02 4.62 19.25
C MET A 409 -0.14 3.67 19.56
N ASN A 410 -1.35 4.23 19.61
CA ASN A 410 -2.57 3.49 19.92
C ASN A 410 -3.22 2.89 18.65
N ALA A 411 -3.95 1.79 18.82
CA ALA A 411 -4.83 1.24 17.77
C ALA A 411 -5.81 2.32 17.24
N LEU A 412 -6.15 2.23 15.96
CA LEU A 412 -6.99 3.18 15.21
C LEU A 412 -6.45 4.63 15.15
N HIS A 413 -5.26 4.91 15.69
CA HIS A 413 -4.66 6.25 15.61
C HIS A 413 -4.21 6.57 14.16
N PRO A 414 -4.30 7.83 13.69
CA PRO A 414 -3.81 8.22 12.36
C PRO A 414 -2.33 7.86 12.14
N ASP A 415 -1.49 8.03 13.17
CA ASP A 415 -0.04 7.81 13.12
C ASP A 415 0.40 6.35 12.92
N LEU A 416 -0.52 5.38 12.85
CA LEU A 416 -0.24 4.02 12.39
C LEU A 416 -0.24 3.88 10.85
N ARG A 417 -0.66 4.92 10.11
CA ARG A 417 -0.54 4.94 8.65
C ARG A 417 0.93 5.07 8.24
N ARG A 418 1.36 4.19 7.33
CA ARG A 418 2.67 4.18 6.69
C ARG A 418 2.42 4.01 5.19
N PRO A 419 2.59 5.05 4.35
CA PRO A 419 2.26 4.98 2.92
C PRO A 419 2.94 3.83 2.16
N GLY A 420 4.08 3.33 2.65
CA GLY A 420 4.76 2.15 2.10
C GLY A 420 4.24 0.78 2.59
N ALA A 421 3.39 0.70 3.62
CA ALA A 421 3.08 -0.57 4.28
C ALA A 421 2.34 -1.56 3.37
N ALA A 422 1.31 -1.13 2.64
CA ALA A 422 0.61 -1.97 1.68
C ALA A 422 1.55 -2.52 0.60
N GLN A 423 2.42 -1.66 0.05
CA GLN A 423 3.44 -2.06 -0.93
C GLN A 423 4.47 -3.03 -0.33
N THR A 424 4.95 -2.81 0.91
CA THR A 424 5.89 -3.72 1.58
C THR A 424 5.25 -5.07 1.88
N ARG A 425 3.99 -5.10 2.34
CA ARG A 425 3.22 -6.33 2.58
C ARG A 425 2.99 -7.10 1.29
N ALA A 426 2.53 -6.44 0.22
CA ALA A 426 2.35 -7.07 -1.10
C ALA A 426 3.66 -7.67 -1.64
N ARG A 427 4.80 -7.02 -1.40
CA ARG A 427 6.12 -7.56 -1.78
C ARG A 427 6.55 -8.75 -0.93
N ALA A 428 6.31 -8.74 0.38
CA ALA A 428 6.54 -9.90 1.23
C ALA A 428 5.66 -11.10 0.80
N LEU A 429 4.39 -10.85 0.49
CA LEU A 429 3.46 -11.85 -0.03
C LEU A 429 3.88 -12.39 -1.40
N ALA A 430 4.37 -11.56 -2.32
CA ALA A 430 4.92 -12.02 -3.60
C ALA A 430 6.19 -12.89 -3.44
N VAL A 431 7.06 -12.55 -2.49
CA VAL A 431 8.22 -13.39 -2.16
C VAL A 431 7.75 -14.74 -1.59
N LEU A 432 6.79 -14.76 -0.67
CA LEU A 432 6.16 -15.99 -0.18
C LEU A 432 5.51 -16.79 -1.32
N GLU A 433 4.80 -16.14 -2.25
CA GLU A 433 4.17 -16.80 -3.40
C GLU A 433 5.18 -17.48 -4.33
N SER A 434 6.40 -16.94 -4.44
CA SER A 434 7.52 -17.56 -5.16
C SER A 434 8.18 -18.76 -4.47
N ALA A 435 7.83 -19.05 -3.21
CA ALA A 435 8.40 -20.18 -2.47
C ALA A 435 7.87 -21.53 -3.03
N PRO A 436 8.70 -22.57 -3.17
CA PRO A 436 8.24 -23.91 -3.53
C PRO A 436 7.11 -24.43 -2.61
N PRO A 437 6.22 -25.30 -3.10
CA PRO A 437 5.21 -25.95 -2.26
C PRO A 437 5.85 -26.65 -1.05
N GLY A 438 5.22 -26.54 0.12
CA GLY A 438 5.70 -27.10 1.38
C GLY A 438 6.87 -26.37 2.04
N LEU A 439 7.51 -25.38 1.40
CA LEU A 439 8.55 -24.59 2.05
C LEU A 439 7.93 -23.55 3.00
N ALA A 440 8.39 -23.51 4.25
CA ALA A 440 8.14 -22.42 5.20
C ALA A 440 9.39 -21.51 5.30
N PRO A 441 9.47 -20.38 4.57
CA PRO A 441 10.67 -19.56 4.50
C PRO A 441 11.00 -18.88 5.84
N THR A 442 12.28 -18.73 6.17
CA THR A 442 12.68 -17.94 7.34
C THR A 442 12.47 -16.43 7.09
N PRO A 443 12.19 -15.62 8.14
CA PRO A 443 12.11 -14.16 7.98
C PRO A 443 13.38 -13.57 7.37
N GLU A 444 14.55 -14.05 7.79
CA GLU A 444 15.87 -13.63 7.31
C GLU A 444 16.05 -13.91 5.81
N SER A 445 15.59 -15.08 5.34
CA SER A 445 15.56 -15.47 3.93
C SER A 445 14.67 -14.55 3.07
N VAL A 446 13.46 -14.25 3.55
CA VAL A 446 12.54 -13.29 2.91
C VAL A 446 13.15 -11.88 2.86
N LEU A 447 13.83 -11.46 3.92
CA LEU A 447 14.51 -10.16 3.98
C LEU A 447 15.70 -10.07 3.03
N ALA A 448 16.53 -11.12 2.93
CA ALA A 448 17.62 -11.19 1.97
C ALA A 448 17.11 -11.13 0.52
N ARG A 449 16.02 -11.85 0.23
CA ARG A 449 15.33 -11.80 -1.07
C ARG A 449 14.81 -10.40 -1.41
N LEU A 450 14.14 -9.73 -0.47
CA LEU A 450 13.65 -8.36 -0.67
C LEU A 450 14.78 -7.32 -0.76
N ALA A 451 15.91 -7.54 -0.10
CA ALA A 451 17.10 -6.70 -0.23
C ALA A 451 17.75 -6.83 -1.63
N TRP A 452 17.73 -8.03 -2.22
CA TRP A 452 18.15 -8.23 -3.61
C TRP A 452 17.15 -7.65 -4.61
N GLU A 453 15.83 -7.86 -4.43
CA GLU A 453 14.81 -7.35 -5.37
C GLU A 453 14.61 -5.83 -5.32
N GLN A 454 14.88 -5.19 -4.17
CA GLN A 454 14.66 -3.75 -3.94
C GLN A 454 15.83 -3.13 -3.15
N PRO A 455 17.04 -3.05 -3.72
CA PRO A 455 18.26 -2.63 -3.04
C PRO A 455 18.26 -1.17 -2.60
N ARG A 456 17.54 -0.28 -3.31
CA ARG A 456 17.44 1.15 -2.97
C ARG A 456 16.48 1.46 -1.81
N ARG A 457 15.68 0.49 -1.34
CA ARG A 457 14.70 0.72 -0.27
C ARG A 457 15.36 0.67 1.11
N ARG A 458 15.11 1.71 1.93
CA ARG A 458 15.63 1.85 3.31
C ARG A 458 15.39 0.58 4.14
N PRO A 459 16.44 -0.17 4.55
CA PRO A 459 16.28 -1.48 5.19
C PRO A 459 15.50 -1.43 6.50
N ALA A 460 15.91 -0.61 7.47
CA ALA A 460 15.40 -0.67 8.86
C ALA A 460 13.86 -0.62 8.98
N LEU A 461 13.18 0.27 8.26
CA LEU A 461 11.71 0.35 8.29
C LEU A 461 11.06 -0.76 7.46
N ARG A 462 11.61 -1.08 6.28
CA ARG A 462 11.12 -2.17 5.42
C ARG A 462 11.15 -3.49 6.17
N ASP A 463 12.28 -3.82 6.78
CA ASP A 463 12.53 -5.12 7.38
C ASP A 463 11.62 -5.36 8.61
N ARG A 464 11.33 -4.29 9.36
CA ARG A 464 10.35 -4.30 10.43
C ARG A 464 8.92 -4.55 9.93
N LEU A 465 8.51 -3.84 8.88
CA LEU A 465 7.18 -4.02 8.25
C LEU A 465 7.02 -5.43 7.63
N VAL A 466 8.09 -6.01 7.08
CA VAL A 466 8.09 -7.40 6.58
C VAL A 466 7.91 -8.38 7.75
N ARG A 467 8.67 -8.23 8.85
CA ARG A 467 8.50 -9.09 10.06
C ARG A 467 7.07 -9.02 10.61
N PHE A 468 6.44 -7.85 10.60
CA PHE A 468 5.02 -7.72 10.93
C PHE A 468 4.13 -8.45 9.93
N ALA A 469 4.30 -8.22 8.62
CA ALA A 469 3.51 -8.87 7.57
C ALA A 469 3.57 -10.41 7.66
N LEU A 470 4.75 -11.00 7.93
CA LEU A 470 4.90 -12.45 8.09
C LEU A 470 4.14 -12.98 9.32
N ARG A 471 4.19 -12.28 10.47
CA ARG A 471 3.43 -12.66 11.68
C ARG A 471 1.92 -12.47 11.52
N GLU A 472 1.53 -11.38 10.86
CA GLU A 472 0.13 -11.05 10.58
C GLU A 472 -0.49 -12.06 9.59
N ALA A 473 0.27 -12.51 8.57
CA ALA A 473 -0.16 -13.52 7.61
C ALA A 473 -0.54 -14.86 8.26
N GLU A 474 0.26 -15.35 9.21
CA GLU A 474 -0.02 -16.60 9.93
C GLU A 474 -1.30 -16.47 10.78
N HIS A 475 -1.48 -15.34 11.48
CA HIS A 475 -2.66 -15.12 12.34
C HIS A 475 -3.96 -14.91 11.56
N ILE A 476 -3.88 -14.40 10.33
CA ILE A 476 -5.03 -14.23 9.44
C ILE A 476 -5.34 -15.53 8.66
N GLY A 477 -4.41 -16.50 8.61
CA GLY A 477 -4.55 -17.71 7.81
C GLY A 477 -4.16 -17.56 6.34
N VAL A 478 -3.26 -16.63 6.02
CA VAL A 478 -2.59 -16.53 4.71
C VAL A 478 -1.38 -17.47 4.64
N THR A 479 -0.77 -17.79 5.78
CA THR A 479 0.21 -18.86 5.93
C THR A 479 -0.25 -19.85 7.00
N GLY A 480 0.27 -21.07 6.96
CA GLY A 480 0.06 -22.09 7.98
C GLY A 480 1.35 -22.86 8.22
N LEU A 481 1.79 -22.95 9.48
CA LEU A 481 3.11 -23.47 9.87
C LEU A 481 4.26 -22.71 9.18
N GLY A 482 4.04 -21.44 8.83
CA GLY A 482 4.96 -20.61 8.05
C GLY A 482 5.01 -20.91 6.54
N VAL A 483 4.27 -21.91 6.04
CA VAL A 483 4.15 -22.20 4.60
C VAL A 483 3.07 -21.30 3.99
N PRO A 484 3.28 -20.73 2.79
CA PRO A 484 2.24 -20.02 2.05
C PRO A 484 1.15 -21.00 1.58
N SER A 485 -0.07 -20.81 2.08
CA SER A 485 -1.19 -21.70 1.77
C SER A 485 -1.70 -21.48 0.34
N SER A 486 -2.43 -22.46 -0.22
CA SER A 486 -3.02 -22.33 -1.57
C SER A 486 -3.92 -21.09 -1.69
N HIS A 487 -4.79 -20.84 -0.70
CA HIS A 487 -5.63 -19.63 -0.64
C HIS A 487 -4.82 -18.36 -0.36
N GLY A 488 -3.76 -18.43 0.46
CA GLY A 488 -2.85 -17.30 0.70
C GLY A 488 -2.06 -16.86 -0.53
N ARG A 489 -1.66 -17.80 -1.39
CA ARG A 489 -1.03 -17.50 -2.70
C ARG A 489 -1.99 -16.78 -3.65
N ALA A 490 -3.28 -17.11 -3.63
CA ALA A 490 -4.29 -16.37 -4.39
C ALA A 490 -4.47 -14.92 -3.87
N VAL A 491 -4.42 -14.70 -2.54
CA VAL A 491 -4.38 -13.34 -1.97
C VAL A 491 -3.14 -12.56 -2.43
N ALA A 492 -1.97 -13.21 -2.51
CA ALA A 492 -0.73 -12.59 -3.00
C ALA A 492 -0.81 -12.18 -4.49
N ARG A 493 -1.55 -12.94 -5.32
CA ARG A 493 -1.78 -12.63 -6.74
C ARG A 493 -2.89 -11.60 -6.97
N GLY A 494 -3.87 -11.52 -6.07
CA GLY A 494 -5.04 -10.65 -6.23
C GLY A 494 -6.01 -11.11 -7.32
N ASP A 495 -6.02 -12.40 -7.66
CA ASP A 495 -6.83 -12.99 -8.74
C ASP A 495 -8.28 -13.32 -8.33
N GLY A 496 -8.61 -13.16 -7.04
CA GLY A 496 -9.94 -13.45 -6.49
C GLY A 496 -10.26 -14.92 -6.25
N ALA A 497 -9.35 -15.86 -6.53
CA ALA A 497 -9.58 -17.29 -6.36
C ALA A 497 -9.54 -17.76 -4.88
N ALA A 498 -9.11 -16.88 -3.97
CA ALA A 498 -8.77 -17.24 -2.58
C ALA A 498 -9.95 -17.85 -1.78
N ALA A 499 -11.18 -17.33 -1.93
CA ALA A 499 -12.35 -17.88 -1.27
C ALA A 499 -12.68 -19.31 -1.74
N GLY A 500 -12.63 -19.56 -3.06
CA GLY A 500 -12.90 -20.88 -3.64
C GLY A 500 -11.86 -21.94 -3.28
N LEU A 501 -10.62 -21.53 -3.00
CA LEU A 501 -9.56 -22.42 -2.48
C LEU A 501 -9.68 -22.68 -0.97
N LEU A 502 -10.25 -21.74 -0.21
CA LEU A 502 -10.46 -21.89 1.23
C LEU A 502 -11.71 -22.71 1.57
N GLY A 503 -12.82 -22.51 0.86
CA GLY A 503 -14.12 -23.15 1.14
C GLY A 503 -14.05 -24.66 1.42
N PRO A 504 -13.40 -25.48 0.55
CA PRO A 504 -13.27 -26.93 0.74
C PRO A 504 -12.43 -27.36 1.96
N LEU A 505 -11.67 -26.45 2.58
CA LEU A 505 -10.83 -26.71 3.75
C LEU A 505 -11.51 -26.29 5.07
N LEU A 506 -12.62 -25.56 5.00
CA LEU A 506 -13.38 -25.15 6.18
C LEU A 506 -14.27 -26.30 6.67
N PRO A 507 -14.56 -26.40 7.98
CA PRO A 507 -15.53 -27.35 8.49
C PRO A 507 -16.92 -27.08 7.90
N GLU A 508 -17.59 -28.13 7.43
CA GLU A 508 -18.94 -28.04 6.86
C GLU A 508 -19.93 -27.46 7.89
N ALA A 509 -20.77 -26.51 7.46
CA ALA A 509 -21.72 -25.86 8.34
C ALA A 509 -22.90 -26.79 8.65
N VAL A 510 -23.07 -27.16 9.91
CA VAL A 510 -24.12 -28.08 10.35
C VAL A 510 -25.43 -27.34 10.63
N ASP A 511 -26.53 -27.97 10.23
CA ASP A 511 -27.90 -27.49 10.41
C ASP A 511 -28.61 -28.13 11.62
N HIS A 512 -27.84 -28.78 12.51
CA HIS A 512 -28.36 -29.49 13.67
C HIS A 512 -27.43 -29.40 14.89
N VAL A 513 -28.01 -29.67 16.07
CA VAL A 513 -27.32 -29.82 17.37
C VAL A 513 -27.69 -31.14 18.04
N LEU A 514 -26.92 -31.51 19.06
CA LEU A 514 -27.20 -32.63 19.95
C LEU A 514 -27.74 -32.09 21.28
N LEU A 515 -29.04 -32.26 21.55
CA LEU A 515 -29.64 -31.84 22.82
C LEU A 515 -29.39 -32.88 23.92
N GLN A 516 -28.96 -32.41 25.09
CA GLN A 516 -28.61 -33.21 26.26
C GLN A 516 -29.58 -32.95 27.44
N ALA A 517 -29.67 -33.92 28.36
CA ALA A 517 -30.63 -33.88 29.46
C ALA A 517 -30.34 -32.82 30.55
N ASP A 518 -29.13 -32.25 30.56
CA ASP A 518 -28.65 -31.24 31.50
C ASP A 518 -28.91 -29.79 31.04
N LEU A 519 -29.84 -29.62 30.09
CA LEU A 519 -30.21 -28.35 29.45
C LEU A 519 -29.08 -27.75 28.59
N THR A 520 -28.28 -28.59 27.95
CA THR A 520 -27.28 -28.15 26.97
C THR A 520 -27.58 -28.62 25.53
N ALA A 521 -27.05 -27.89 24.55
CA ALA A 521 -26.97 -28.29 23.15
C ALA A 521 -25.51 -28.29 22.71
N VAL A 522 -25.06 -29.38 22.09
CA VAL A 522 -23.70 -29.48 21.53
C VAL A 522 -23.78 -29.36 20.01
N ALA A 523 -23.16 -28.34 19.44
CA ALA A 523 -22.97 -28.17 18.01
C ALA A 523 -21.70 -28.91 17.56
N PRO A 524 -21.80 -29.99 16.74
CA PRO A 524 -20.64 -30.80 16.33
C PRO A 524 -19.71 -30.11 15.33
N GLY A 525 -20.12 -28.95 14.80
CA GLY A 525 -19.36 -28.10 13.89
C GLY A 525 -19.90 -26.66 13.92
N PRO A 526 -19.42 -25.77 13.03
CA PRO A 526 -20.00 -24.44 12.90
C PRO A 526 -21.46 -24.52 12.48
N LEU A 527 -22.35 -23.82 13.18
CA LEU A 527 -23.76 -23.80 12.83
C LEU A 527 -24.00 -22.98 11.55
N THR A 528 -24.99 -23.40 10.75
CA THR A 528 -25.54 -22.54 9.69
C THR A 528 -26.05 -21.20 10.26
N THR A 529 -25.96 -20.12 9.49
CA THR A 529 -26.27 -18.75 9.95
C THR A 529 -27.70 -18.58 10.48
N ASP A 530 -28.66 -19.35 9.96
CA ASP A 530 -30.04 -19.35 10.46
C ASP A 530 -30.15 -20.05 11.83
N LEU A 531 -29.61 -21.26 11.97
CA LEU A 531 -29.64 -22.02 13.23
C LEU A 531 -28.84 -21.32 14.34
N GLY A 532 -27.64 -20.81 14.03
CA GLY A 532 -26.82 -20.07 14.99
C GLY A 532 -27.54 -18.82 15.53
N ARG A 533 -28.26 -18.09 14.67
CA ARG A 533 -29.09 -16.94 15.08
C ARG A 533 -30.26 -17.36 15.97
N ARG A 534 -30.96 -18.45 15.64
CA ARG A 534 -32.06 -18.99 16.45
C ARG A 534 -31.56 -19.44 17.83
N LEU A 535 -30.45 -20.17 17.90
CA LEU A 535 -29.88 -20.63 19.16
C LEU A 535 -29.39 -19.48 20.04
N ALA A 536 -28.73 -18.46 19.48
CA ALA A 536 -28.32 -17.28 20.26
C ALA A 536 -29.50 -16.55 20.93
N LEU A 537 -30.68 -16.54 20.30
CA LEU A 537 -31.89 -15.96 20.91
C LEU A 537 -32.37 -16.76 22.13
N MET A 538 -32.30 -18.10 22.10
CA MET A 538 -32.92 -18.99 23.10
C MET A 538 -31.96 -19.71 24.06
N ALA A 539 -30.65 -19.63 23.83
CA ALA A 539 -29.60 -20.25 24.64
C ALA A 539 -28.37 -19.34 24.75
N ASP A 540 -27.58 -19.54 25.80
CA ASP A 540 -26.32 -18.82 26.05
C ASP A 540 -25.12 -19.72 25.70
N VAL A 541 -24.01 -19.19 25.19
CA VAL A 541 -22.81 -20.00 24.88
C VAL A 541 -22.03 -20.24 26.18
N GLU A 542 -21.85 -21.51 26.54
CA GLU A 542 -21.10 -21.93 27.73
C GLU A 542 -19.63 -22.26 27.39
N SER A 543 -19.39 -22.86 26.22
CA SER A 543 -18.05 -23.24 25.77
C SER A 543 -17.89 -23.11 24.25
N LYS A 544 -16.74 -22.57 23.83
CA LYS A 544 -16.32 -22.41 22.43
C LYS A 544 -15.12 -23.32 22.14
N GLY A 545 -15.33 -24.64 22.23
CA GLY A 545 -14.32 -25.65 21.94
C GLY A 545 -14.39 -26.18 20.51
N ALA A 546 -13.86 -27.39 20.28
CA ALA A 546 -14.02 -28.12 19.02
C ALA A 546 -15.50 -28.43 18.68
N ALA A 547 -16.35 -28.47 19.71
CA ALA A 547 -17.80 -28.37 19.60
C ALA A 547 -18.26 -27.16 20.43
N THR A 548 -19.23 -26.40 19.93
CA THR A 548 -19.80 -25.27 20.69
C THR A 548 -20.89 -25.79 21.61
N VAL A 549 -20.80 -25.50 22.91
CA VAL A 549 -21.81 -25.90 23.90
C VAL A 549 -22.66 -24.68 24.24
N TYR A 550 -23.97 -24.82 24.03
CA TYR A 550 -24.99 -23.85 24.40
C TYR A 550 -25.74 -24.36 25.63
N ARG A 551 -26.10 -23.47 26.56
CA ARG A 551 -26.92 -23.77 27.73
C ARG A 551 -28.25 -23.05 27.66
N PHE A 552 -29.34 -23.78 27.89
CA PHE A 552 -30.68 -23.21 28.03
C PHE A 552 -30.92 -22.83 29.50
N SER A 553 -31.38 -21.60 29.72
CA SER A 553 -31.70 -21.04 31.05
C SER A 553 -33.10 -20.41 31.03
N GLU A 554 -33.70 -20.16 32.21
CA GLU A 554 -34.97 -19.40 32.24
C GLU A 554 -34.84 -18.02 31.56
N GLN A 555 -33.65 -17.40 31.65
CA GLN A 555 -33.36 -16.09 31.08
C GLN A 555 -33.22 -16.16 29.55
N SER A 556 -32.52 -17.16 29.01
CA SER A 556 -32.34 -17.33 27.57
C SER A 556 -33.66 -17.69 26.87
N VAL A 557 -34.48 -18.54 27.50
CA VAL A 557 -35.84 -18.84 27.00
C VAL A 557 -36.71 -17.59 27.04
N ARG A 558 -36.68 -16.82 28.14
CA ARG A 558 -37.44 -15.56 28.27
C ARG A 558 -37.04 -14.55 27.20
N ARG A 559 -35.74 -14.39 26.91
CA ARG A 559 -35.22 -13.55 25.83
C ARG A 559 -35.83 -13.89 24.46
N ALA A 560 -35.99 -15.18 24.15
CA ALA A 560 -36.62 -15.60 22.91
C ALA A 560 -38.15 -15.31 22.87
N LEU A 561 -38.84 -15.45 24.01
CA LEU A 561 -40.26 -15.07 24.12
C LEU A 561 -40.47 -13.54 24.04
N ASP A 562 -39.56 -12.76 24.64
CA ASP A 562 -39.56 -11.29 24.55
C ASP A 562 -39.30 -10.80 23.12
N ALA A 563 -38.52 -11.57 22.33
CA ALA A 563 -38.34 -11.36 20.90
C ALA A 563 -39.55 -11.78 20.03
N GLY A 564 -40.64 -12.28 20.64
CA GLY A 564 -41.91 -12.56 19.98
C GLY A 564 -42.11 -14.01 19.50
N HIS A 565 -41.21 -14.95 19.84
CA HIS A 565 -41.41 -16.37 19.56
C HIS A 565 -42.37 -17.01 20.57
N SER A 566 -43.21 -17.95 20.14
CA SER A 566 -44.04 -18.75 21.05
C SER A 566 -43.31 -19.99 21.56
N ALA A 567 -43.83 -20.62 22.62
CA ALA A 567 -43.29 -21.88 23.14
C ALA A 567 -43.28 -23.00 22.09
N ASP A 568 -44.35 -23.10 21.28
CA ASP A 568 -44.45 -24.07 20.20
C ASP A 568 -43.45 -23.77 19.08
N ASP A 569 -43.20 -22.50 18.74
CA ASP A 569 -42.16 -22.14 17.76
C ASP A 569 -40.77 -22.58 18.23
N LEU A 570 -40.44 -22.33 19.50
CA LEU A 570 -39.15 -22.71 20.09
C LEU A 570 -38.99 -24.23 20.12
N LEU A 571 -40.02 -24.97 20.53
CA LEU A 571 -39.99 -26.44 20.52
C LEU A 571 -39.92 -27.00 19.10
N THR A 572 -40.66 -26.44 18.13
CA THR A 572 -40.62 -26.84 16.72
C THR A 572 -39.24 -26.61 16.11
N VAL A 573 -38.59 -25.49 16.42
CA VAL A 573 -37.20 -25.22 15.99
C VAL A 573 -36.23 -26.23 16.60
N LEU A 574 -36.35 -26.51 17.90
CA LEU A 574 -35.50 -27.49 18.59
C LEU A 574 -35.73 -28.93 18.09
N GLU A 575 -36.96 -29.32 17.77
CA GLU A 575 -37.26 -30.62 17.17
C GLU A 575 -36.73 -30.74 15.74
N ARG A 576 -36.85 -29.69 14.94
CA ARG A 576 -36.39 -29.66 13.54
C ARG A 576 -34.86 -29.72 13.43
N HIS A 577 -34.16 -29.05 14.34
CA HIS A 577 -32.70 -28.87 14.28
C HIS A 577 -31.95 -29.66 15.37
N SER A 578 -32.54 -30.72 15.93
CA SER A 578 -31.84 -31.62 16.84
C SER A 578 -31.72 -33.02 16.26
N ALA A 579 -30.50 -33.55 16.27
CA ALA A 579 -30.24 -34.95 15.92
C ALA A 579 -30.64 -35.93 17.04
N THR A 580 -30.99 -35.42 18.23
CA THR A 580 -31.59 -36.18 19.35
C THR A 580 -33.01 -35.68 19.66
N PRO A 581 -33.93 -36.51 20.18
CA PRO A 581 -35.25 -36.04 20.62
C PRO A 581 -35.13 -34.97 21.72
N VAL A 582 -35.91 -33.88 21.63
CA VAL A 582 -35.88 -32.79 22.63
C VAL A 582 -36.15 -33.33 24.04
N PRO A 583 -35.18 -33.24 24.99
CA PRO A 583 -35.30 -33.83 26.32
C PRO A 583 -36.46 -33.26 27.14
N GLN A 584 -37.10 -34.10 27.95
CA GLN A 584 -38.22 -33.70 28.81
C GLN A 584 -37.90 -32.51 29.75
N PRO A 585 -36.70 -32.37 30.35
CA PRO A 585 -36.35 -31.19 31.14
C PRO A 585 -36.41 -29.88 30.34
N LEU A 586 -35.97 -29.90 29.08
CA LEU A 586 -35.97 -28.73 28.20
C LEU A 586 -37.40 -28.37 27.75
N ARG A 587 -38.24 -29.37 27.43
CA ARG A 587 -39.68 -29.16 27.18
C ARG A 587 -40.37 -28.49 28.38
N TYR A 588 -40.07 -28.97 29.58
CA TYR A 588 -40.63 -28.41 30.82
C TYR A 588 -40.16 -26.96 31.05
N LEU A 589 -38.86 -26.68 30.89
CA LEU A 589 -38.31 -25.32 31.00
C LEU A 589 -39.02 -24.33 30.06
N VAL A 590 -39.15 -24.67 28.77
CA VAL A 590 -39.77 -23.78 27.77
C VAL A 590 -41.24 -23.51 28.10
N THR A 591 -42.01 -24.57 28.40
CA THR A 591 -43.45 -24.45 28.69
C THR A 591 -43.75 -23.74 30.01
N ASP A 592 -42.97 -23.95 31.07
CA ASP A 592 -43.19 -23.27 32.35
C ASP A 592 -42.76 -21.79 32.30
N VAL A 593 -41.65 -21.45 31.63
CA VAL A 593 -41.26 -20.04 31.41
C VAL A 593 -42.34 -19.33 30.59
N ALA A 594 -42.86 -19.94 29.52
CA ALA A 594 -43.94 -19.37 28.71
C ALA A 594 -45.25 -19.18 29.50
N ARG A 595 -45.61 -20.11 30.40
CA ARG A 595 -46.79 -20.00 31.28
C ARG A 595 -46.70 -18.84 32.30
N ARG A 596 -45.48 -18.41 32.63
CA ARG A 596 -45.18 -17.27 33.52
C ARG A 596 -45.04 -15.96 32.72
N HIS A 597 -44.60 -16.04 31.46
CA HIS A 597 -44.48 -14.91 30.53
C HIS A 597 -45.84 -14.24 30.26
N GLY A 598 -45.84 -12.93 30.00
CA GLY A 598 -47.05 -12.17 29.67
C GLY A 598 -48.14 -12.01 30.75
N ARG A 599 -47.95 -12.55 31.97
CA ARG A 599 -48.92 -12.40 33.10
C ARG A 599 -49.07 -10.96 33.57
N ILE A 600 -47.99 -10.18 33.53
CA ILE A 600 -48.00 -8.73 33.75
C ILE A 600 -47.90 -8.09 32.37
N ARG A 601 -48.94 -7.34 31.97
CA ARG A 601 -49.02 -6.71 30.65
C ARG A 601 -48.54 -5.26 30.74
N VAL A 602 -47.26 -5.05 30.41
CA VAL A 602 -46.71 -3.71 30.25
C VAL A 602 -47.06 -3.21 28.85
N GLY A 603 -47.89 -2.18 28.76
CA GLY A 603 -48.21 -1.51 27.50
C GLY A 603 -47.33 -0.28 27.31
N THR A 604 -46.79 -0.07 26.11
CA THR A 604 -46.07 1.17 25.80
C THR A 604 -47.05 2.34 25.66
N ALA A 605 -46.91 3.29 26.58
CA ALA A 605 -47.41 4.65 26.45
C ALA A 605 -46.24 5.56 26.10
N SER A 606 -46.30 6.23 24.95
CA SER A 606 -45.27 7.17 24.49
C SER A 606 -45.30 8.49 25.29
N ALA A 607 -46.42 8.74 25.96
CA ALA A 607 -46.59 9.76 26.99
C ALA A 607 -47.82 9.42 27.85
N TYR A 608 -47.91 10.02 29.03
CA TYR A 608 -49.11 10.01 29.86
C TYR A 608 -49.52 11.45 30.21
N ILE A 609 -50.80 11.63 30.56
CA ILE A 609 -51.36 12.86 31.13
C ILE A 609 -51.80 12.50 32.52
N ARG A 610 -51.25 13.18 33.54
CA ARG A 610 -51.73 13.14 34.91
C ARG A 610 -52.48 14.44 35.19
N CYS A 611 -53.64 14.36 35.82
CA CYS A 611 -54.38 15.53 36.31
C CYS A 611 -55.08 15.16 37.61
N ASP A 612 -55.00 16.05 38.59
CA ASP A 612 -55.58 15.82 39.92
C ASP A 612 -57.11 16.02 39.94
N ASP A 613 -57.68 16.60 38.87
CA ASP A 613 -59.13 16.64 38.61
C ASP A 613 -59.52 15.63 37.51
N PRO A 614 -60.24 14.53 37.86
CA PRO A 614 -60.75 13.57 36.90
C PRO A 614 -61.71 14.18 35.86
N ALA A 615 -62.48 15.21 36.21
CA ALA A 615 -63.47 15.81 35.31
C ALA A 615 -62.82 16.52 34.12
N LEU A 616 -61.65 17.14 34.34
CA LEU A 616 -60.86 17.76 33.26
C LEU A 616 -60.33 16.70 32.27
N LEU A 617 -60.02 15.48 32.72
CA LEU A 617 -59.62 14.39 31.82
C LEU A 617 -60.81 13.81 31.04
N ASP A 618 -62.01 13.84 31.61
CA ASP A 618 -63.24 13.50 30.89
C ASP A 618 -63.57 14.56 29.81
N GLU A 619 -63.35 15.85 30.09
CA GLU A 619 -63.44 16.92 29.09
C GLU A 619 -62.43 16.72 27.94
N VAL A 620 -61.15 16.46 28.27
CA VAL A 620 -60.09 16.18 27.28
C VAL A 620 -60.38 14.93 26.44
N LEU A 621 -61.03 13.91 27.00
CA LEU A 621 -61.46 12.72 26.25
C LEU A 621 -62.70 12.98 25.36
N ALA A 622 -63.55 13.95 25.74
CA ALA A 622 -64.74 14.33 25.00
C ALA A 622 -64.47 15.33 23.85
N ASP A 623 -63.36 16.07 23.90
CA ASP A 623 -62.96 16.97 22.81
C ASP A 623 -62.60 16.16 21.54
N LYS A 624 -63.34 16.41 20.46
CA LYS A 624 -63.13 15.77 19.16
C LYS A 624 -61.72 16.01 18.59
N ARG A 625 -61.06 17.10 18.98
CA ARG A 625 -59.67 17.42 18.60
C ARG A 625 -58.68 16.42 19.21
N ALA A 626 -58.98 15.85 20.38
CA ALA A 626 -58.12 14.91 21.09
C ALA A 626 -58.15 13.48 20.50
N HIS A 627 -59.08 13.13 19.60
CA HIS A 627 -59.12 11.81 18.97
C HIS A 627 -57.82 11.43 18.24
N LEU A 628 -57.12 12.42 17.65
CA LEU A 628 -55.83 12.21 16.99
C LEU A 628 -54.71 11.79 17.96
N LEU A 629 -54.85 12.11 19.25
CA LEU A 629 -53.89 11.80 20.32
C LEU A 629 -54.02 10.37 20.85
N ARG A 630 -55.00 9.59 20.37
CA ARG A 630 -55.23 8.18 20.71
C ARG A 630 -55.16 7.91 22.22
N LEU A 631 -55.82 8.77 23.00
CA LEU A 631 -55.83 8.72 24.45
C LEU A 631 -56.58 7.49 24.95
N ARG A 632 -56.04 6.85 25.99
CA ARG A 632 -56.64 5.70 26.68
C ARG A 632 -56.53 5.92 28.19
N ARG A 633 -57.65 5.91 28.91
CA ARG A 633 -57.65 6.01 30.38
C ARG A 633 -56.99 4.77 30.99
N LEU A 634 -56.03 4.99 31.88
CA LEU A 634 -55.37 3.94 32.67
C LEU A 634 -55.84 3.97 34.14
N ALA A 635 -56.13 5.17 34.66
CA ALA A 635 -56.69 5.40 35.99
C ALA A 635 -57.61 6.64 35.95
N PRO A 636 -58.43 6.91 36.99
CA PRO A 636 -59.31 8.09 37.01
C PRO A 636 -58.59 9.42 36.73
N THR A 637 -57.36 9.57 37.24
CA THR A 637 -56.48 10.74 37.11
C THR A 637 -55.36 10.58 36.07
N VAL A 638 -55.36 9.49 35.27
CA VAL A 638 -54.26 9.19 34.31
C VAL A 638 -54.76 8.70 32.95
N LEU A 639 -54.39 9.41 31.90
CA LEU A 639 -54.52 8.99 30.50
C LEU A 639 -53.15 8.57 29.95
N ALA A 640 -53.10 7.56 29.09
CA ALA A 640 -51.94 7.22 28.28
C ALA A 640 -52.19 7.56 26.81
N SER A 641 -51.12 7.93 26.11
CA SER A 641 -51.10 8.20 24.68
C SER A 641 -50.02 7.38 23.98
N LYS A 642 -50.25 7.05 22.70
CA LYS A 642 -49.22 6.56 21.78
C LYS A 642 -48.52 7.68 21.00
N THR A 643 -48.88 8.93 21.27
CA THR A 643 -48.25 10.13 20.73
C THR A 643 -47.06 10.51 21.61
N SER A 644 -45.99 11.04 21.02
CA SER A 644 -44.81 11.47 21.78
C SER A 644 -45.16 12.60 22.75
N ARG A 645 -44.45 12.67 23.89
CA ARG A 645 -44.69 13.67 24.94
C ARG A 645 -44.65 15.11 24.42
N ALA A 646 -43.76 15.42 23.47
CA ALA A 646 -43.69 16.74 22.85
C ALA A 646 -44.96 17.07 22.05
N ALA A 647 -45.33 16.22 21.08
CA ALA A 647 -46.53 16.44 20.28
C ALA A 647 -47.83 16.42 21.11
N LEU A 648 -47.85 15.69 22.23
CA LEU A 648 -48.95 15.69 23.18
C LEU A 648 -49.07 17.03 23.94
N VAL A 649 -47.95 17.56 24.43
CA VAL A 649 -47.88 18.89 25.08
C VAL A 649 -48.32 19.99 24.12
N ASP A 650 -47.82 19.98 22.89
CA ASP A 650 -48.14 21.00 21.89
C ASP A 650 -49.61 20.94 21.46
N SER A 651 -50.17 19.74 21.29
CA SER A 651 -51.58 19.56 20.93
C SER A 651 -52.53 19.98 22.06
N LEU A 652 -52.20 19.66 23.32
CA LEU A 652 -52.98 20.10 24.48
C LEU A 652 -52.95 21.63 24.63
N ARG A 653 -51.80 22.29 24.37
CA ARG A 653 -51.71 23.76 24.29
C ARG A 653 -52.58 24.35 23.19
N ALA A 654 -52.56 23.75 21.99
CA ALA A 654 -53.42 24.18 20.89
C ALA A 654 -54.92 23.98 21.17
N MET A 655 -55.29 23.07 22.08
CA MET A 655 -56.67 22.89 22.53
C MET A 655 -57.11 23.87 23.63
N GLY A 656 -56.17 24.58 24.27
CA GLY A 656 -56.43 25.58 25.32
C GLY A 656 -55.93 25.19 26.72
N TYR A 657 -55.33 24.01 26.88
CA TYR A 657 -54.84 23.51 28.17
C TYR A 657 -53.37 23.92 28.42
N ALA A 658 -52.93 23.90 29.68
CA ALA A 658 -51.57 24.31 30.08
C ALA A 658 -50.72 23.14 30.65
N PRO A 659 -50.34 22.14 29.83
CA PRO A 659 -49.56 20.99 30.28
C PRO A 659 -48.08 21.32 30.54
N VAL A 660 -47.50 20.58 31.49
CA VAL A 660 -46.07 20.57 31.83
C VAL A 660 -45.52 19.14 31.64
N ALA A 661 -44.27 19.01 31.21
CA ALA A 661 -43.71 17.71 30.79
C ALA A 661 -42.98 16.98 31.94
N GLU A 662 -43.66 16.08 32.64
CA GLU A 662 -43.07 15.20 33.67
C GLU A 662 -42.10 14.15 33.09
N SER A 663 -41.09 13.77 33.87
CA SER A 663 -40.10 12.71 33.65
C SER A 663 -40.47 11.42 34.38
N LEU A 664 -39.61 10.40 34.27
CA LEU A 664 -39.85 9.07 34.82
C LEU A 664 -39.87 9.03 36.36
N GLU A 665 -39.32 10.04 37.05
CA GLU A 665 -39.36 10.17 38.52
C GLU A 665 -40.43 11.17 39.01
N GLY A 666 -41.19 11.79 38.09
CA GLY A 666 -42.20 12.82 38.38
C GLY A 666 -41.72 14.27 38.19
N ASP A 667 -40.41 14.51 38.27
CA ASP A 667 -39.80 15.83 38.02
C ASP A 667 -39.82 16.21 36.52
N VAL A 668 -39.64 17.48 36.13
CA VAL A 668 -39.84 17.94 34.73
C VAL A 668 -38.56 17.80 33.86
N VAL A 669 -38.39 16.73 33.06
CA VAL A 669 -37.10 16.43 32.33
C VAL A 669 -37.23 15.72 30.94
N VAL A 670 -36.28 15.99 30.03
CA VAL A 670 -36.13 15.56 28.60
C VAL A 670 -35.50 14.13 28.42
N ALA A 671 -35.61 13.47 27.25
CA ALA A 671 -35.50 11.98 27.07
C ALA A 671 -34.48 11.44 26.01
N ARG A 672 -34.28 10.09 25.96
CA ARG A 672 -33.41 9.24 25.07
C ARG A 672 -33.98 7.78 25.04
N ALA A 673 -33.55 6.76 24.27
CA ALA A 673 -32.57 6.48 23.18
C ALA A 673 -32.96 5.16 22.42
N ASP A 674 -32.19 4.69 21.43
CA ASP A 674 -32.35 3.40 20.69
C ASP A 674 -30.97 2.84 20.20
N ALA A 675 -30.90 1.62 19.62
CA ALA A 675 -29.63 0.93 19.28
C ALA A 675 -28.77 1.63 18.19
N ARG A 676 -27.44 1.64 18.36
CA ARG A 676 -26.52 2.52 17.59
C ARG A 676 -25.78 1.83 16.43
N ARG A 677 -25.61 2.59 15.34
CA ARG A 677 -24.84 2.28 14.12
C ARG A 677 -24.20 3.57 13.60
N THR A 678 -23.16 3.45 12.78
CA THR A 678 -22.58 4.61 12.07
C THR A 678 -22.26 4.28 10.61
N GLU A 679 -21.99 5.31 9.81
CA GLU A 679 -21.58 5.12 8.41
C GLU A 679 -20.11 4.69 8.33
N GLY A 680 -19.84 3.66 7.55
CA GLY A 680 -18.49 3.16 7.32
C GLY A 680 -17.86 3.79 6.08
N GLN A 681 -16.66 4.33 6.22
CA GLN A 681 -15.84 4.68 5.05
C GLN A 681 -14.93 3.49 4.70
N LEU A 682 -15.28 2.77 3.63
CA LEU A 682 -14.39 1.79 3.01
C LEU A 682 -13.07 2.48 2.62
N ALA A 683 -11.94 1.87 2.98
CA ALA A 683 -10.66 2.29 2.44
C ALA A 683 -10.70 2.09 0.92
N ALA A 684 -10.50 3.17 0.16
CA ALA A 684 -10.36 3.06 -1.28
C ALA A 684 -9.21 2.08 -1.58
N ARG A 685 -9.47 1.05 -2.39
CA ARG A 685 -8.43 0.11 -2.83
C ARG A 685 -7.32 0.92 -3.51
N VAL A 686 -6.19 1.08 -2.82
CA VAL A 686 -4.93 1.48 -3.45
C VAL A 686 -4.50 0.29 -4.27
N THR A 687 -4.98 0.23 -5.52
CA THR A 687 -4.61 -0.80 -6.47
C THR A 687 -3.10 -0.77 -6.63
N ALA A 688 -2.43 -1.84 -6.18
CA ALA A 688 -0.99 -1.92 -6.11
C ALA A 688 -0.39 -1.97 -7.53
N ASN A 689 -0.18 -0.79 -8.11
CA ASN A 689 0.57 -0.58 -9.36
C ASN A 689 0.19 -1.56 -10.47
N THR A 690 -1.12 -1.75 -10.69
CA THR A 690 -1.66 -2.50 -11.83
C THR A 690 -1.05 -1.93 -13.10
N ALA A 691 -0.52 -2.79 -13.97
CA ALA A 691 -0.01 -2.35 -15.26
C ALA A 691 -1.13 -1.58 -16.00
N PRO A 692 -0.84 -0.44 -16.65
CA PRO A 692 -1.85 0.27 -17.43
C PRO A 692 -2.40 -0.67 -18.51
N ASP A 693 -3.71 -0.57 -18.75
CA ASP A 693 -4.43 -1.32 -19.77
C ASP A 693 -3.66 -1.29 -21.11
N PRO A 694 -3.34 -2.44 -21.73
CA PRO A 694 -2.61 -2.50 -23.00
C PRO A 694 -3.23 -1.62 -24.10
N GLU A 695 -4.55 -1.45 -24.15
CA GLU A 695 -5.19 -0.56 -25.13
C GLU A 695 -4.88 0.92 -24.86
N VAL A 696 -4.81 1.32 -23.58
CA VAL A 696 -4.43 2.68 -23.17
C VAL A 696 -2.96 2.95 -23.49
N VAL A 697 -2.10 1.96 -23.28
CA VAL A 697 -0.67 2.01 -23.63
C VAL A 697 -0.48 2.17 -25.14
N ALA A 698 -1.14 1.34 -25.95
CA ALA A 698 -1.09 1.43 -27.41
C ALA A 698 -1.66 2.77 -27.93
N ALA A 699 -2.77 3.25 -27.37
CA ALA A 699 -3.35 4.55 -27.74
C ALA A 699 -2.41 5.72 -27.42
N ALA A 700 -1.71 5.69 -26.27
CA ALA A 700 -0.72 6.71 -25.91
C ALA A 700 0.48 6.70 -26.87
N VAL A 701 0.96 5.53 -27.28
CA VAL A 701 2.07 5.41 -28.27
C VAL A 701 1.66 5.94 -29.64
N ARG A 702 0.46 5.58 -30.15
CA ARG A 702 -0.06 6.13 -31.41
C ARG A 702 -0.14 7.66 -31.38
N ALA A 703 -0.63 8.24 -30.29
CA ALA A 703 -0.72 9.70 -30.14
C ALA A 703 0.66 10.38 -30.16
N MET A 704 1.68 9.79 -29.53
CA MET A 704 3.06 10.30 -29.58
C MET A 704 3.67 10.20 -30.99
N ARG A 705 3.37 9.12 -31.74
CA ARG A 705 3.81 8.94 -33.14
C ARG A 705 3.20 9.94 -34.11
N ALA A 706 1.89 10.19 -33.98
CA ALA A 706 1.18 11.18 -34.76
C ALA A 706 1.79 12.58 -34.58
N GLY A 707 2.08 12.96 -33.32
CA GLY A 707 2.68 14.25 -33.02
C GLY A 707 4.15 14.40 -33.45
N ASP A 708 4.95 13.33 -33.36
CA ASP A 708 6.33 13.34 -33.85
C ASP A 708 6.40 13.50 -35.38
N SER A 709 5.44 12.89 -36.09
CA SER A 709 5.26 13.02 -37.55
C SER A 709 4.75 14.39 -38.00
N ARG A 710 4.10 15.16 -37.10
CA ARG A 710 3.40 16.42 -37.42
C ARG A 710 3.88 17.59 -36.55
N ARG A 711 5.20 17.80 -36.49
CA ARG A 711 5.89 18.91 -35.78
C ARG A 711 5.51 20.36 -36.20
N ARG A 712 4.48 20.57 -37.03
CA ARG A 712 3.95 21.89 -37.40
C ARG A 712 2.44 21.93 -37.13
N PRO A 713 1.92 22.96 -36.43
CA PRO A 713 0.48 23.15 -36.29
C PRO A 713 -0.20 23.27 -37.65
N VAL A 714 -1.37 22.66 -37.79
CA VAL A 714 -2.24 22.82 -38.96
C VAL A 714 -3.25 23.91 -38.64
N GLU A 715 -3.36 24.93 -39.50
CA GLU A 715 -4.40 25.95 -39.38
C GLU A 715 -5.79 25.30 -39.49
N ALA A 716 -6.69 25.68 -38.59
CA ALA A 716 -8.06 25.18 -38.62
C ALA A 716 -8.79 25.78 -39.85
N PRO A 717 -9.69 25.03 -40.52
CA PRO A 717 -10.46 25.56 -41.64
C PRO A 717 -11.27 26.80 -41.23
N GLU A 718 -11.18 27.86 -42.02
CA GLU A 718 -12.07 29.02 -41.88
C GLU A 718 -13.49 28.61 -42.28
N GLY A 719 -14.42 28.64 -41.32
CA GLY A 719 -15.78 28.20 -41.55
C GLY A 719 -16.64 28.18 -40.30
N GLN A 720 -17.92 27.84 -40.48
CA GLN A 720 -18.88 27.76 -39.39
C GLN A 720 -18.58 26.53 -38.51
N VAL A 721 -18.40 26.74 -37.21
CA VAL A 721 -18.04 25.69 -36.25
C VAL A 721 -19.03 24.51 -36.32
N PRO A 722 -18.57 23.25 -36.45
CA PRO A 722 -19.45 22.08 -36.54
C PRO A 722 -20.50 22.02 -35.40
N ARG A 723 -21.75 21.79 -35.80
CA ARG A 723 -22.90 21.61 -34.89
C ARG A 723 -23.63 20.32 -35.25
N SER A 724 -23.64 19.38 -34.32
CA SER A 724 -24.22 18.04 -34.52
C SER A 724 -24.95 17.61 -33.23
N PRO A 725 -26.07 16.85 -33.31
CA PRO A 725 -26.72 16.31 -32.12
C PRO A 725 -25.75 15.45 -31.30
N ALA A 726 -25.79 15.55 -29.97
CA ALA A 726 -24.79 14.92 -29.09
C ALA A 726 -24.63 13.40 -29.31
N THR A 727 -25.71 12.70 -29.63
CA THR A 727 -25.70 11.26 -29.97
C THR A 727 -24.91 10.97 -31.26
N ALA A 728 -25.14 11.76 -32.31
CA ALA A 728 -24.40 11.64 -33.57
C ALA A 728 -22.90 11.98 -33.38
N THR A 729 -22.59 12.98 -32.55
CA THR A 729 -21.21 13.34 -32.20
C THR A 729 -20.45 12.19 -31.53
N ILE A 730 -21.11 11.49 -30.59
CA ILE A 730 -20.52 10.35 -29.87
C ILE A 730 -20.28 9.17 -30.82
N SER A 731 -21.24 8.82 -31.68
CA SER A 731 -21.08 7.73 -32.65
C SER A 731 -19.96 8.01 -33.66
N ALA A 732 -19.92 9.22 -34.24
CA ALA A 732 -18.86 9.59 -35.17
C ALA A 732 -17.45 9.61 -34.52
N LEU A 733 -17.36 9.99 -33.23
CA LEU A 733 -16.10 9.86 -32.48
C LEU A 733 -15.71 8.40 -32.25
N GLN A 734 -16.65 7.50 -31.99
CA GLN A 734 -16.38 6.06 -31.86
C GLN A 734 -15.92 5.45 -33.19
N ASP A 735 -16.55 5.84 -34.30
CA ASP A 735 -16.16 5.41 -35.65
C ASP A 735 -14.76 5.93 -36.01
N ALA A 736 -14.46 7.19 -35.71
CA ALA A 736 -13.14 7.75 -35.95
C ALA A 736 -12.04 7.11 -35.09
N ILE A 737 -12.32 6.77 -33.83
CA ILE A 737 -11.39 5.99 -32.97
C ILE A 737 -11.14 4.60 -33.56
N ARG A 738 -12.18 3.93 -34.08
CA ARG A 738 -12.05 2.61 -34.72
C ARG A 738 -11.26 2.65 -36.04
N GLN A 739 -11.41 3.72 -36.81
CA GLN A 739 -10.81 3.88 -38.14
C GLN A 739 -9.44 4.59 -38.11
N GLY A 740 -9.09 5.26 -37.01
CA GLY A 740 -7.94 6.16 -36.93
C GLY A 740 -8.08 7.40 -37.84
N SER A 741 -9.31 7.89 -38.05
CA SER A 741 -9.60 8.99 -38.97
C SER A 741 -9.56 10.37 -38.28
N ARG A 742 -9.20 11.40 -39.05
CA ARG A 742 -9.09 12.79 -38.59
C ARG A 742 -10.48 13.44 -38.55
N VAL A 743 -10.78 14.13 -37.46
CA VAL A 743 -12.09 14.76 -37.24
C VAL A 743 -11.96 16.23 -36.91
N TRP A 744 -12.79 17.05 -37.52
CA TRP A 744 -12.94 18.46 -37.19
C TRP A 744 -14.05 18.60 -36.16
N ILE A 745 -13.75 19.12 -34.98
CA ILE A 745 -14.74 19.38 -33.93
C ILE A 745 -14.95 20.86 -33.67
N GLY A 746 -16.14 21.20 -33.20
CA GLY A 746 -16.36 22.44 -32.44
C GLY A 746 -16.23 22.19 -30.93
N TYR A 747 -15.56 23.08 -30.21
CA TYR A 747 -15.30 22.96 -28.77
C TYR A 747 -15.46 24.30 -28.02
N LEU A 748 -16.20 24.27 -26.91
CA LEU A 748 -16.42 25.41 -26.02
C LEU A 748 -15.35 25.50 -24.92
N ASP A 749 -14.57 26.58 -24.93
CA ASP A 749 -13.54 26.87 -23.93
C ASP A 749 -14.13 27.22 -22.54
N SER A 750 -13.28 27.42 -21.53
CA SER A 750 -13.73 27.68 -20.14
C SER A 750 -14.35 29.06 -19.92
N GLN A 751 -14.35 29.92 -20.95
CA GLN A 751 -15.02 31.21 -20.97
C GLN A 751 -16.26 31.20 -21.88
N GLY A 752 -16.60 30.05 -22.47
CA GLY A 752 -17.77 29.87 -23.32
C GLY A 752 -17.55 30.22 -24.80
N HIS A 753 -16.31 30.52 -25.22
CA HIS A 753 -16.03 30.80 -26.63
C HIS A 753 -15.99 29.50 -27.44
N ALA A 754 -16.69 29.50 -28.59
CA ALA A 754 -16.64 28.40 -29.54
C ALA A 754 -15.35 28.48 -30.37
N THR A 755 -14.51 27.46 -30.28
CA THR A 755 -13.31 27.30 -31.09
C THR A 755 -13.42 26.02 -31.93
N SER A 756 -12.81 26.00 -33.12
CA SER A 756 -12.72 24.77 -33.92
C SER A 756 -11.36 24.09 -33.69
N ARG A 757 -11.33 22.75 -33.74
CA ARG A 757 -10.13 21.92 -33.52
C ARG A 757 -10.10 20.78 -34.52
N ILE A 758 -8.94 20.52 -35.11
CA ILE A 758 -8.68 19.28 -35.85
C ILE A 758 -8.07 18.29 -34.87
N LEU A 759 -8.74 17.14 -34.69
CA LEU A 759 -8.35 16.11 -33.75
C LEU A 759 -8.10 14.77 -34.45
N GLU A 760 -7.09 14.04 -33.98
CA GLU A 760 -7.00 12.58 -34.20
C GLU A 760 -7.44 11.89 -32.89
N PRO A 761 -8.65 11.29 -32.84
CA PRO A 761 -9.25 10.81 -31.60
C PRO A 761 -8.69 9.43 -31.22
N ALA A 762 -8.10 9.33 -30.02
CA ALA A 762 -7.40 8.12 -29.59
C ALA A 762 -8.22 7.21 -28.67
N ARG A 763 -9.01 7.78 -27.74
CA ARG A 763 -9.85 7.04 -26.79
C ARG A 763 -10.96 7.93 -26.21
N MET A 764 -12.10 7.33 -25.87
CA MET A 764 -13.22 8.01 -25.21
C MET A 764 -13.70 7.22 -23.99
N GLU A 765 -13.66 7.83 -22.80
CA GLU A 765 -14.03 7.19 -21.53
C GLU A 765 -14.49 8.23 -20.49
N GLY A 766 -15.44 7.86 -19.61
CA GLY A 766 -15.78 8.66 -18.43
C GLY A 766 -16.30 10.07 -18.73
N GLY A 767 -16.88 10.30 -19.91
CA GLY A 767 -17.32 11.63 -20.37
C GLY A 767 -16.23 12.49 -21.02
N TYR A 768 -15.04 11.94 -21.29
CA TYR A 768 -13.91 12.63 -21.92
C TYR A 768 -13.42 11.92 -23.18
N LEU A 769 -13.01 12.70 -24.17
CA LEU A 769 -12.23 12.30 -25.34
C LEU A 769 -10.75 12.64 -25.09
N THR A 770 -9.85 11.69 -25.32
CA THR A 770 -8.40 11.95 -25.43
C THR A 770 -8.02 11.91 -26.90
N ALA A 771 -7.43 12.99 -27.40
CA ALA A 771 -7.10 13.15 -28.81
C ALA A 771 -5.82 13.99 -29.00
N TYR A 772 -5.15 13.81 -30.14
CA TYR A 772 -4.11 14.73 -30.58
C TYR A 772 -4.75 15.94 -31.27
N ASP A 773 -4.50 17.15 -30.76
CA ASP A 773 -4.97 18.42 -31.33
C ASP A 773 -3.92 18.97 -32.30
N GLU A 774 -4.19 18.83 -33.61
CA GLU A 774 -3.29 19.31 -34.67
C GLU A 774 -3.20 20.84 -34.71
N THR A 775 -4.23 21.56 -34.21
CA THR A 775 -4.21 23.04 -34.19
C THR A 775 -3.29 23.61 -33.11
N ARG A 776 -2.91 22.78 -32.14
CA ARG A 776 -2.00 23.11 -31.03
C ARG A 776 -0.80 22.18 -30.92
N ALA A 777 -0.64 21.25 -31.86
CA ALA A 777 0.36 20.19 -31.87
C ALA A 777 0.51 19.44 -30.53
N THR A 778 -0.58 19.22 -29.79
CA THR A 778 -0.54 18.67 -28.42
C THR A 778 -1.65 17.65 -28.15
N VAL A 779 -1.36 16.61 -27.36
CA VAL A 779 -2.41 15.69 -26.86
C VAL A 779 -3.22 16.38 -25.77
N HIS A 780 -4.54 16.37 -25.88
CA HIS A 780 -5.44 17.04 -24.95
C HIS A 780 -6.64 16.17 -24.58
N ARG A 781 -7.22 16.44 -23.39
CA ARG A 781 -8.48 15.84 -22.94
C ARG A 781 -9.62 16.85 -23.14
N PHE A 782 -10.58 16.49 -23.97
CA PHE A 782 -11.78 17.27 -24.26
C PHE A 782 -12.96 16.65 -23.50
N ALA A 783 -13.73 17.44 -22.75
CA ALA A 783 -14.95 16.92 -22.13
C ALA A 783 -16.06 16.84 -23.20
N LEU A 784 -16.70 15.68 -23.34
CA LEU A 784 -17.65 15.40 -24.43
C LEU A 784 -18.83 16.38 -24.44
N HIS A 785 -19.32 16.79 -23.26
CA HIS A 785 -20.42 17.74 -23.11
C HIS A 785 -20.08 19.18 -23.60
N ARG A 786 -18.84 19.43 -24.00
CA ARG A 786 -18.35 20.73 -24.52
C ARG A 786 -18.03 20.68 -26.01
N ILE A 787 -18.17 19.51 -26.64
CA ILE A 787 -18.03 19.33 -28.08
C ILE A 787 -19.38 19.68 -28.72
N THR A 788 -19.42 20.72 -29.56
CA THR A 788 -20.66 21.22 -30.16
C THR A 788 -21.10 20.45 -31.40
N GLY A 789 -20.16 19.73 -32.03
CA GLY A 789 -20.39 18.96 -33.24
C GLY A 789 -19.08 18.46 -33.84
N ILE A 790 -19.21 17.67 -34.90
CA ILE A 790 -18.12 16.95 -35.56
C ILE A 790 -18.38 16.86 -37.07
N ALA A 791 -17.30 16.91 -37.85
CA ALA A 791 -17.26 16.59 -39.26
C ALA A 791 -15.98 15.77 -39.57
N GLU A 792 -16.05 14.84 -40.51
CA GLU A 792 -14.85 14.14 -41.00
C GLU A 792 -14.02 15.06 -41.90
N ILE A 793 -12.69 14.94 -41.81
CA ILE A 793 -11.77 15.59 -42.74
C ILE A 793 -11.27 14.51 -43.70
N GLY A 794 -11.43 14.75 -45.01
CA GLY A 794 -10.86 13.88 -46.05
C GLY A 794 -9.33 13.75 -45.87
N ARG A 795 -8.79 12.58 -46.24
CA ARG A 795 -7.38 12.20 -46.03
C ARG A 795 -6.39 13.26 -46.51
#